data_AF-A0A0F5JCW9-F1
#
_entry.id   AF-A0A0F5JCW9-F1
#
_cell.length_a   1.000
_cell.length_b   1.000
_cell.length_c   1.000
_cell.angle_alpha   90.00
_cell.angle_beta   90.00
_cell.angle_gamma   90.00
#
_symmetry.space_group_name_H-M   'P 1'
#
loop_
_entity.id
_entity.type
_entity.pdbx_description
1 polymer ?
#
loop_
_entity_poly.entity_id
_entity_poly.type
_entity_poly.pdbx_seq_one_letter_code
_entity_poly.pdbx_strand_id
1 'polypeptide(L)'
;MNKKFSTLMMAGMLVAGSSFSALNAQVKLNNKPLAVVKAFETAADKDNSGDYIVVRDANNNGKVDANDYILIAEKNQLGEITYSSKKITADNVTITDETTAVWTLTEKDNKAVGATEASWLYGLKSKNTGYYLTVKNGAIQETVSDSKDALTLDLDNTVGSTFCVGQGNDSKTRIAQNSTLYTYKTTNGANGFMANSGGWVIGDPSGNHYGLLFVTFAERTVDFVDELNDIKGGKGFQFSFPDQKDKTIIDNIFANQDVRAFRVKMDYSDPTILGDSIGWVANGNYYEIPAGTYLATDWSGLSEETLANNTITTKEEFQKATFIAIDPQDFTKITNTERKNGVGFTLATVKGSDMNFYDAETNKAHNKYDGTLESSNADVFVGNACFAITVPDPLAKNDQYNLAVKNARLDLKDDDAHAAKGVVISVVSNTNNVDDATTDIVYLVTNTSKAATVKAVPSSNIADVTELLNEDATPAIYAIKFISGADAEDGEVSEYGQYLTVESNGSTSPSNSWRAVTMPNANENDPLYQFVLSGVKDFDKDGNYETLVATNRQTKVPFSAVLYKEEALGDNVYTIYPDKELPWENIQVATDEDGKLKFKKKSFKGMLVQLIEKENVDKFATFETAESEEGLYTFEFAKTAESEDRLFAAATRNTDDEIQYTGRVVTATTADQFELIRVKESNGKDKVTNILNDFIYLSNGTVKTSAIEKDTVAYYSYNVRYFAPDQNDEYYLKSGSLATTPSAHIIKYNADGSVSLFDEAATNDFITTAGTPNAKAQYLAMDALKGASQVNEKANIGKSAWTWGDYYLNEGTYNATVKTFMVQEKVYGTLNPIAQTTAFENEFGYVNMNADKAGILKPAESMTFRLDTVDSDKNIPSFYISKEIDGVHHFMYFAKDSAESYRLTSWQKYAFENGSTGSNNRATRLIFKAGQLVDTDTLKTMIDGKSTFVAEKANAVKGVKGGLNNFKFQVIESGDDDDTYVIRNKATRSYVININGNLTLGSSLAGATRFTVDPDETVANEAVGVSSIEVIAGNGYVTVIGAQGKKVAISNVLGQTVANTVISSDNATIAAPAGVVVVAVEGEAAVKAIVK
;
A
#
# COMPACT_ATOMS: atom_id res chain seq x y z
N MET A 1 6.11 64.76 -59.79
CA MET A 1 6.81 65.06 -58.52
C MET A 1 5.92 64.55 -57.39
N ASN A 2 6.07 63.33 -56.91
CA ASN A 2 7.06 62.88 -55.91
C ASN A 2 7.18 63.83 -54.71
N LYS A 3 6.66 63.41 -53.56
CA LYS A 3 7.49 63.06 -52.41
C LYS A 3 6.71 62.14 -51.45
N LYS A 4 7.30 60.97 -51.23
CA LYS A 4 6.85 59.85 -50.41
C LYS A 4 6.94 60.25 -48.93
N PHE A 5 5.88 60.03 -48.16
CA PHE A 5 5.98 59.93 -46.70
C PHE A 5 6.30 58.47 -46.36
N SER A 6 7.44 58.29 -45.71
CA SER A 6 7.97 56.99 -45.31
C SER A 6 7.28 56.54 -44.02
N THR A 7 6.56 55.43 -44.11
CA THR A 7 6.05 54.64 -42.99
C THR A 7 7.23 53.86 -42.39
N LEU A 8 7.80 54.37 -41.30
CA LEU A 8 8.79 53.68 -40.49
C LEU A 8 8.46 53.99 -39.02
N MET A 9 8.42 52.96 -38.16
CA MET A 9 8.14 53.00 -36.71
C MET A 9 6.64 52.95 -36.30
N MET A 10 5.96 51.85 -36.57
CA MET A 10 4.80 51.41 -35.77
C MET A 10 4.60 49.88 -35.83
N ALA A 11 5.69 49.13 -35.70
CA ALA A 11 5.68 47.68 -35.53
C ALA A 11 6.62 47.34 -34.36
N GLY A 12 6.04 47.02 -33.20
CA GLY A 12 6.82 46.76 -31.99
C GLY A 12 6.05 47.06 -30.69
N MET A 13 4.83 46.54 -30.57
CA MET A 13 4.11 46.44 -29.29
C MET A 13 3.31 45.15 -29.30
N LEU A 14 4.03 44.04 -29.42
CA LEU A 14 3.62 42.82 -28.74
C LEU A 14 4.18 42.92 -27.32
N VAL A 15 3.55 42.27 -26.35
CA VAL A 15 3.94 42.24 -24.93
C VAL A 15 5.39 41.76 -24.78
N ALA A 16 6.33 42.69 -24.98
CA ALA A 16 7.65 42.67 -24.42
C ALA A 16 7.49 43.22 -23.01
N GLY A 17 6.99 42.38 -22.10
CA GLY A 17 7.47 42.44 -20.73
C GLY A 17 8.96 42.15 -20.81
N SER A 18 9.77 43.20 -20.94
CA SER A 18 11.20 43.25 -20.59
C SER A 18 11.90 41.91 -20.35
N SER A 19 12.12 41.13 -21.40
CA SER A 19 13.13 40.08 -21.41
C SER A 19 14.15 40.49 -22.47
N PHE A 20 15.37 40.80 -22.03
CA PHE A 20 16.46 41.50 -22.74
C PHE A 20 16.39 43.04 -22.73
N SER A 21 16.23 43.62 -21.54
CA SER A 21 16.86 44.90 -21.21
C SER A 21 18.06 44.64 -20.31
N ALA A 22 19.17 45.35 -20.57
CA ALA A 22 20.44 45.26 -19.84
C ALA A 22 20.27 45.14 -18.31
N LEU A 23 21.14 44.32 -17.69
CA LEU A 23 21.30 44.18 -16.24
C LEU A 23 21.34 45.55 -15.54
N ASN A 24 20.21 45.99 -15.01
CA ASN A 24 20.20 46.73 -13.75
C ASN A 24 19.90 45.70 -12.66
N ALA A 25 20.66 45.71 -11.58
CA ALA A 25 20.46 44.82 -10.44
C ALA A 25 19.07 45.05 -9.82
N GLN A 26 18.09 44.25 -10.22
CA GLN A 26 16.75 44.28 -9.65
C GLN A 26 16.77 43.57 -8.30
N VAL A 27 16.29 44.24 -7.26
CA VAL A 27 16.20 43.67 -5.91
C VAL A 27 15.25 42.47 -5.92
N LYS A 28 15.65 41.40 -5.24
CA LYS A 28 14.90 40.15 -5.09
C LYS A 28 14.54 39.90 -3.63
N LEU A 29 13.42 39.21 -3.39
CA LEU A 29 13.07 38.61 -2.10
C LEU A 29 12.96 37.10 -2.31
N ASN A 30 13.72 36.31 -1.54
CA ASN A 30 13.80 34.86 -1.68
C ASN A 30 14.04 34.42 -3.15
N ASN A 31 14.97 35.10 -3.83
CA ASN A 31 15.32 34.94 -5.24
C ASN A 31 14.25 35.36 -6.27
N LYS A 32 13.09 35.89 -5.84
CA LYS A 32 12.03 36.39 -6.72
C LYS A 32 12.20 37.91 -6.94
N PRO A 33 12.32 38.39 -8.19
CA PRO A 33 12.47 39.82 -8.47
C PRO A 33 11.26 40.64 -8.00
N LEU A 34 11.51 41.77 -7.35
CA LEU A 34 10.46 42.69 -6.92
C LEU A 34 10.15 43.71 -8.01
N ALA A 35 8.87 44.01 -8.19
CA ALA A 35 8.38 45.03 -9.11
C ALA A 35 7.45 46.02 -8.38
N VAL A 36 7.64 47.31 -8.61
CA VAL A 36 6.75 48.36 -8.11
C VAL A 36 5.40 48.23 -8.82
N VAL A 37 4.31 48.26 -8.05
CA VAL A 37 2.95 48.09 -8.59
C VAL A 37 2.53 49.36 -9.33
N LYS A 38 2.41 49.27 -10.66
CA LYS A 38 2.06 50.39 -11.54
C LYS A 38 0.68 50.99 -11.29
N ALA A 39 -0.26 50.23 -10.72
CA ALA A 39 -1.61 50.71 -10.43
C ALA A 39 -1.64 51.92 -9.48
N PHE A 40 -0.57 52.11 -8.70
CA PHE A 40 -0.40 53.25 -7.79
C PHE A 40 0.37 54.44 -8.42
N GLU A 41 0.79 54.38 -9.69
CA GLU A 41 1.52 55.46 -10.38
C GLU A 41 0.59 56.56 -10.93
N THR A 42 -0.68 56.23 -11.21
CA THR A 42 -1.71 57.20 -11.60
C THR A 42 -2.79 57.25 -10.52
N ALA A 43 -3.11 58.44 -10.01
CA ALA A 43 -4.21 58.66 -9.04
C ALA A 43 -5.60 58.52 -9.70
N ALA A 44 -5.82 57.46 -10.47
CA ALA A 44 -7.08 57.18 -11.17
C ALA A 44 -7.98 56.24 -10.36
N ASP A 45 -9.29 56.30 -10.63
CA ASP A 45 -10.41 55.65 -9.92
C ASP A 45 -10.42 54.08 -9.98
N LYS A 46 -9.38 53.40 -9.52
CA LYS A 46 -9.36 51.92 -9.35
C LYS A 46 -9.09 51.50 -7.92
N ASP A 47 -9.96 50.68 -7.31
CA ASP A 47 -9.71 50.05 -6.00
C ASP A 47 -8.36 49.30 -6.04
N ASN A 48 -7.41 49.73 -5.21
CA ASN A 48 -6.05 49.19 -5.14
C ASN A 48 -5.89 48.23 -3.95
N SER A 49 -6.99 47.76 -3.35
CA SER A 49 -6.96 46.73 -2.30
C SER A 49 -6.36 45.43 -2.83
N GLY A 50 -5.51 44.77 -2.04
CA GLY A 50 -4.81 43.55 -2.46
C GLY A 50 -3.64 43.18 -1.56
N ASP A 51 -3.01 42.04 -1.85
CA ASP A 51 -1.81 41.57 -1.15
C ASP A 51 -0.56 42.18 -1.81
N TYR A 52 0.31 42.76 -0.98
CA TYR A 52 1.54 43.42 -1.42
C TYR A 52 2.68 43.12 -0.46
N ILE A 53 3.91 43.24 -0.96
CA ILE A 53 5.08 43.48 -0.11
C ILE A 53 5.18 44.99 0.08
N VAL A 54 5.25 45.43 1.33
CA VAL A 54 5.36 46.85 1.65
C VAL A 54 6.81 47.17 1.91
N VAL A 55 7.35 48.13 1.16
CA VAL A 55 8.74 48.58 1.25
C VAL A 55 8.74 50.04 1.67
N ARG A 56 9.57 50.38 2.65
CA ARG A 56 9.82 51.78 3.02
C ARG A 56 10.93 52.33 2.14
N ASP A 57 10.59 53.35 1.36
CA ASP A 57 11.53 54.14 0.55
C ASP A 57 12.33 55.06 1.48
N ALA A 58 13.56 54.66 1.81
CA ALA A 58 14.36 55.36 2.80
C ALA A 58 15.08 56.58 2.24
N ASN A 59 15.33 56.60 0.93
CA ASN A 59 16.05 57.67 0.25
C ASN A 59 15.13 58.58 -0.60
N ASN A 60 13.83 58.28 -0.60
CA ASN A 60 12.75 59.03 -1.26
C ASN A 60 12.94 59.13 -2.79
N ASN A 61 13.43 58.06 -3.42
CA ASN A 61 13.72 58.04 -4.86
C ASN A 61 12.65 57.33 -5.70
N GLY A 62 11.62 56.76 -5.06
CA GLY A 62 10.50 56.06 -5.69
C GLY A 62 10.86 54.68 -6.27
N LYS A 63 12.01 54.11 -5.92
CA LYS A 63 12.50 52.82 -6.43
C LYS A 63 12.88 51.92 -5.27
N VAL A 64 12.84 50.61 -5.50
CA VAL A 64 13.33 49.62 -4.54
C VAL A 64 14.83 49.45 -4.72
N ASP A 65 15.62 49.78 -3.70
CA ASP A 65 17.07 49.64 -3.71
C ASP A 65 17.69 49.32 -2.33
N ALA A 66 19.02 49.22 -2.26
CA ALA A 66 19.77 48.83 -1.06
C ALA A 66 19.69 49.83 0.13
N ASN A 67 19.00 50.97 -0.03
CA ASN A 67 18.72 51.88 1.07
C ASN A 67 17.40 51.53 1.78
N ASP A 68 16.55 50.72 1.17
CA ASP A 68 15.18 50.51 1.62
C ASP A 68 15.01 49.38 2.62
N TYR A 69 13.80 49.27 3.15
CA TYR A 69 13.45 48.31 4.20
C TYR A 69 12.14 47.60 3.87
N ILE A 70 12.16 46.27 3.86
CA ILE A 70 10.96 45.44 3.73
C ILE A 70 10.28 45.34 5.09
N LEU A 71 8.97 45.55 5.13
CA LEU A 71 8.16 45.51 6.34
C LEU A 71 7.75 44.08 6.68
N ILE A 72 8.00 43.65 7.92
CA ILE A 72 7.78 42.28 8.41
C ILE A 72 6.89 42.27 9.65
N ALA A 73 5.99 41.30 9.74
CA ALA A 73 5.29 40.95 10.98
C ALA A 73 5.25 39.44 11.21
N GLU A 74 5.53 39.04 12.45
CA GLU A 74 5.60 37.65 12.89
C GLU A 74 4.72 37.44 14.12
N LYS A 75 4.15 36.24 14.27
CA LYS A 75 3.38 35.82 15.46
C LYS A 75 4.04 34.60 16.10
N ASN A 76 4.37 34.69 17.40
CA ASN A 76 4.90 33.55 18.14
C ASN A 76 3.80 32.60 18.64
N GLN A 77 4.18 31.45 19.23
CA GLN A 77 3.24 30.43 19.74
C GLN A 77 2.33 30.94 20.88
N LEU A 78 2.72 32.03 21.57
CA LEU A 78 1.93 32.65 22.64
C LEU A 78 0.93 33.69 22.11
N GLY A 79 0.96 33.98 20.81
CA GLY A 79 0.12 34.98 20.18
C GLY A 79 0.64 36.42 20.26
N GLU A 80 1.92 36.60 20.61
CA GLU A 80 2.57 37.91 20.58
C GLU A 80 3.02 38.22 19.14
N ILE A 81 2.76 39.45 18.72
CA ILE A 81 3.06 39.98 17.40
C ILE A 81 4.31 40.85 17.49
N THR A 82 5.29 40.58 16.63
CA THR A 82 6.49 41.40 16.46
C THR A 82 6.46 42.07 15.09
N TYR A 83 6.52 43.40 15.08
CA TYR A 83 6.65 44.20 13.85
C TYR A 83 8.11 44.62 13.68
N SER A 84 8.75 44.20 12.60
CA SER A 84 10.17 44.47 12.33
C SER A 84 10.39 44.89 10.87
N SER A 85 11.60 45.33 10.55
CA SER A 85 11.95 45.63 9.15
C SER A 85 13.25 44.93 8.77
N LYS A 86 13.35 44.50 7.50
CA LYS A 86 14.54 43.91 6.93
C LYS A 86 15.17 44.88 5.96
N LYS A 87 16.37 45.37 6.28
CA LYS A 87 17.14 46.22 5.38
C LYS A 87 17.51 45.43 4.11
N ILE A 88 17.36 46.07 2.95
CA ILE A 88 17.85 45.55 1.68
C ILE A 88 19.36 45.79 1.65
N THR A 89 20.18 44.76 1.86
CA THR A 89 21.65 44.90 1.96
C THR A 89 22.39 44.41 0.72
N ALA A 90 21.68 43.76 -0.21
CA ALA A 90 22.21 43.15 -1.43
C ALA A 90 21.08 43.02 -2.47
N ASP A 91 21.41 42.53 -3.66
CA ASP A 91 20.45 42.29 -4.76
C ASP A 91 19.40 41.23 -4.42
N ASN A 92 19.58 40.45 -3.34
CA ASN A 92 18.60 39.50 -2.85
C ASN A 92 18.49 39.56 -1.32
N VAL A 93 17.26 39.63 -0.83
CA VAL A 93 16.92 39.56 0.59
C VAL A 93 16.32 38.19 0.87
N THR A 94 16.84 37.50 1.88
CA THR A 94 16.28 36.21 2.31
C THR A 94 15.54 36.35 3.63
N ILE A 95 14.32 35.82 3.69
CA ILE A 95 13.50 35.69 4.89
C ILE A 95 12.99 34.24 5.00
N THR A 96 12.94 33.71 6.22
CA THR A 96 12.61 32.29 6.47
C THR A 96 11.18 31.95 6.05
N ASP A 97 10.23 32.82 6.40
CA ASP A 97 8.83 32.71 6.01
C ASP A 97 8.44 33.95 5.21
N GLU A 98 8.18 33.77 3.91
CA GLU A 98 7.82 34.85 3.00
C GLU A 98 6.53 35.57 3.39
N THR A 99 5.58 34.86 4.03
CA THR A 99 4.28 35.41 4.44
C THR A 99 4.41 36.54 5.46
N THR A 100 5.54 36.58 6.19
CA THR A 100 5.84 37.62 7.18
C THR A 100 6.01 39.00 6.54
N ALA A 101 6.39 39.05 5.26
CA ALA A 101 6.55 40.28 4.49
C ALA A 101 5.30 40.66 3.66
N VAL A 102 4.25 39.85 3.67
CA VAL A 102 3.04 40.07 2.86
C VAL A 102 1.96 40.76 3.69
N TRP A 103 1.41 41.83 3.12
CA TRP A 103 0.39 42.68 3.71
C TRP A 103 -0.79 42.86 2.77
N THR A 104 -2.00 42.59 3.25
CA THR A 104 -3.23 42.95 2.56
C THR A 104 -3.54 44.42 2.83
N LEU A 105 -3.45 45.26 1.80
CA LEU A 105 -3.99 46.63 1.81
C LEU A 105 -5.50 46.56 1.59
N THR A 106 -6.24 47.25 2.43
CA THR A 106 -7.69 47.41 2.32
C THR A 106 -8.02 48.89 2.17
N GLU A 107 -8.87 49.24 1.21
CA GLU A 107 -9.42 50.58 1.03
C GLU A 107 -10.89 50.61 1.46
N LYS A 108 -11.30 51.67 2.18
CA LYS A 108 -12.66 51.91 2.62
C LYS A 108 -13.11 53.31 2.19
N ASP A 109 -14.22 53.40 1.46
CA ASP A 109 -14.90 54.67 1.21
C ASP A 109 -15.49 55.18 2.54
N ASN A 110 -15.07 56.38 2.94
CA ASN A 110 -15.47 57.02 4.19
C ASN A 110 -16.36 58.25 3.96
N LYS A 111 -17.00 58.34 2.78
CA LYS A 111 -18.05 59.33 2.52
C LYS A 111 -19.21 59.20 3.51
N ALA A 112 -19.59 60.31 4.12
CA ALA A 112 -20.85 60.41 4.84
C ALA A 112 -22.03 60.27 3.86
N VAL A 113 -23.14 59.68 4.30
CA VAL A 113 -24.35 59.50 3.48
C VAL A 113 -24.81 60.87 2.94
N GLY A 114 -24.76 61.05 1.62
CA GLY A 114 -25.13 62.30 0.93
C GLY A 114 -23.99 63.30 0.68
N ALA A 115 -22.74 62.99 1.04
CA ALA A 115 -21.59 63.84 0.76
C ALA A 115 -21.08 63.69 -0.69
N THR A 116 -20.67 64.80 -1.31
CA THR A 116 -20.12 64.84 -2.68
C THR A 116 -18.59 64.82 -2.73
N GLU A 117 -17.90 65.04 -1.61
CA GLU A 117 -16.43 65.01 -1.53
C GLU A 117 -15.93 63.58 -1.34
N ALA A 118 -14.88 63.18 -2.07
CA ALA A 118 -14.28 61.86 -1.92
C ALA A 118 -13.49 61.71 -0.61
N SER A 119 -13.54 60.53 0.01
CA SER A 119 -12.86 60.21 1.27
C SER A 119 -12.43 58.75 1.28
N TRP A 120 -11.13 58.49 1.49
CA TRP A 120 -10.54 57.16 1.48
C TRP A 120 -9.77 56.87 2.77
N LEU A 121 -10.00 55.69 3.34
CA LEU A 121 -9.27 55.16 4.48
C LEU A 121 -8.62 53.83 4.14
N TYR A 122 -7.51 53.53 4.79
CA TYR A 122 -6.69 52.36 4.51
C TYR A 122 -6.46 51.51 5.75
N GLY A 123 -6.40 50.20 5.59
CA GLY A 123 -5.92 49.25 6.60
C GLY A 123 -4.85 48.33 6.02
N LEU A 124 -3.86 47.96 6.82
CA LEU A 124 -2.81 47.01 6.46
C LEU A 124 -2.90 45.76 7.33
N LYS A 125 -3.22 44.61 6.75
CA LYS A 125 -3.34 43.33 7.46
C LYS A 125 -2.17 42.40 7.13
N SER A 126 -1.45 41.92 8.13
CA SER A 126 -0.36 40.96 7.89
C SER A 126 -0.92 39.59 7.52
N LYS A 127 -0.36 38.97 6.46
CA LYS A 127 -0.73 37.61 6.04
C LYS A 127 -0.28 36.56 7.05
N ASN A 128 0.91 36.71 7.62
CA ASN A 128 1.47 35.79 8.60
C ASN A 128 0.71 35.81 9.93
N THR A 129 0.42 37.01 10.46
CA THR A 129 -0.20 37.10 11.80
C THR A 129 -1.72 37.01 11.73
N GLY A 130 -2.32 37.39 10.59
CA GLY A 130 -3.77 37.47 10.40
C GLY A 130 -4.42 38.71 10.99
N TYR A 131 -3.66 39.68 11.51
CA TYR A 131 -4.17 40.89 12.17
C TYR A 131 -3.81 42.17 11.42
N TYR A 132 -4.61 43.22 11.63
CA TYR A 132 -4.31 44.57 11.13
C TYR A 132 -3.20 45.21 11.96
N LEU A 133 -2.34 45.97 11.28
CA LEU A 133 -1.44 46.91 11.93
C LEU A 133 -2.30 47.85 12.78
N THR A 134 -2.10 47.75 14.09
CA THR A 134 -2.88 48.47 15.09
C THR A 134 -1.95 49.24 16.01
N VAL A 135 -2.32 50.47 16.36
CA VAL A 135 -1.58 51.30 17.31
C VAL A 135 -2.43 51.77 18.47
N LYS A 136 -1.80 51.95 19.63
CA LYS A 136 -2.44 52.49 20.83
C LYS A 136 -2.61 53.99 20.73
N ASN A 137 -3.75 54.49 21.22
CA ASN A 137 -4.09 55.90 21.22
C ASN A 137 -3.40 56.62 22.39
N GLY A 138 -2.53 57.60 22.11
CA GLY A 138 -1.72 58.31 23.11
C GLY A 138 -0.84 59.41 22.50
N ALA A 139 -0.10 60.16 23.33
CA ALA A 139 0.83 61.20 22.87
C ALA A 139 2.00 60.64 22.03
N ILE A 140 2.40 59.40 22.33
CA ILE A 140 3.28 58.55 21.52
C ILE A 140 2.42 57.34 21.10
N GLN A 141 2.40 57.02 19.80
CA GLN A 141 1.61 55.90 19.27
C GLN A 141 2.52 54.68 19.13
N GLU A 142 2.25 53.64 19.91
CA GLU A 142 3.00 52.37 19.91
C GLU A 142 2.20 51.27 19.20
N THR A 143 2.88 50.36 18.51
CA THR A 143 2.26 49.19 17.88
C THR A 143 1.75 48.21 18.93
N VAL A 144 0.62 47.56 18.64
CA VAL A 144 0.00 46.57 19.52
C VAL A 144 0.67 45.21 19.34
N SER A 145 1.36 44.71 20.37
CA SER A 145 2.09 43.44 20.34
C SER A 145 1.30 42.22 20.84
N ASP A 146 0.12 42.38 21.46
CA ASP A 146 -0.76 41.25 21.83
C ASP A 146 -1.87 41.10 20.79
N SER A 147 -1.98 39.90 20.18
CA SER A 147 -3.01 39.61 19.18
C SER A 147 -4.44 39.74 19.70
N LYS A 148 -4.67 39.65 21.02
CA LYS A 148 -6.00 39.86 21.63
C LYS A 148 -6.50 41.29 21.50
N ASP A 149 -5.60 42.26 21.34
CA ASP A 149 -5.93 43.68 21.24
C ASP A 149 -6.00 44.17 19.77
N ALA A 150 -5.64 43.32 18.79
CA ALA A 150 -5.51 43.67 17.36
C ALA A 150 -6.72 43.21 16.50
N LEU A 151 -7.86 42.92 17.12
CA LEU A 151 -8.87 41.99 16.59
C LEU A 151 -9.80 42.52 15.47
N THR A 152 -9.90 43.81 15.16
CA THR A 152 -10.85 44.31 14.13
C THR A 152 -10.43 45.63 13.47
N LEU A 153 -10.87 45.87 12.23
CA LEU A 153 -10.79 47.17 11.55
C LEU A 153 -11.78 48.14 12.22
N ASP A 154 -11.40 48.73 13.34
CA ASP A 154 -12.25 49.68 14.07
C ASP A 154 -11.44 50.80 14.73
N LEU A 155 -12.14 51.89 15.01
CA LEU A 155 -11.65 53.10 15.66
C LEU A 155 -12.35 53.16 17.03
N ASP A 156 -11.70 52.65 18.08
CA ASP A 156 -12.12 52.90 19.47
C ASP A 156 -11.23 53.98 20.11
N ASN A 157 -11.64 54.48 21.27
CA ASN A 157 -10.92 55.47 22.06
C ASN A 157 -9.53 54.99 22.52
N THR A 158 -9.22 53.69 22.43
CA THR A 158 -8.02 53.06 22.98
C THR A 158 -6.98 52.60 21.94
N VAL A 159 -7.42 52.16 20.75
CA VAL A 159 -6.57 51.65 19.66
C VAL A 159 -7.13 52.04 18.30
N GLY A 160 -6.28 52.13 17.27
CA GLY A 160 -6.69 52.41 15.90
C GLY A 160 -5.90 51.60 14.86
N SER A 161 -6.60 51.10 13.85
CA SER A 161 -6.03 50.29 12.74
C SER A 161 -6.32 50.88 11.35
N THR A 162 -6.80 52.14 11.29
CA THR A 162 -7.15 52.86 10.06
C THR A 162 -6.22 54.04 9.80
N PHE A 163 -5.87 54.24 8.53
CA PHE A 163 -4.90 55.23 8.07
C PHE A 163 -5.47 56.11 6.95
N CYS A 164 -4.94 57.32 6.80
CA CYS A 164 -5.19 58.23 5.68
C CYS A 164 -3.87 58.73 5.09
N VAL A 165 -3.88 59.27 3.87
CA VAL A 165 -2.64 59.70 3.18
C VAL A 165 -2.31 61.17 3.46
N GLY A 166 -3.32 61.99 3.73
CA GLY A 166 -3.13 63.38 4.11
C GLY A 166 -2.91 63.54 5.62
N GLN A 167 -1.95 64.38 5.99
CA GLN A 167 -1.65 64.72 7.38
C GLN A 167 -2.85 65.42 8.04
N GLY A 168 -3.08 65.17 9.33
CA GLY A 168 -4.13 65.85 10.10
C GLY A 168 -5.54 65.25 9.91
N ASN A 169 -5.63 63.93 9.67
CA ASN A 169 -6.85 63.21 9.33
C ASN A 169 -7.44 63.53 7.94
N ASP A 170 -6.62 64.01 7.01
CA ASP A 170 -7.06 64.30 5.66
C ASP A 170 -7.18 63.00 4.82
N SER A 171 -8.44 62.62 4.59
CA SER A 171 -8.84 61.44 3.81
C SER A 171 -9.20 61.79 2.36
N LYS A 172 -9.02 63.05 1.93
CA LYS A 172 -9.36 63.51 0.56
C LYS A 172 -8.30 63.17 -0.49
N THR A 173 -7.21 62.55 -0.08
CA THR A 173 -6.13 62.12 -0.98
C THR A 173 -6.09 60.61 -1.03
N ARG A 174 -6.11 60.07 -2.26
CA ARG A 174 -6.00 58.63 -2.48
C ARG A 174 -4.54 58.18 -2.44
N ILE A 175 -4.29 56.94 -2.05
CA ILE A 175 -2.94 56.39 -1.93
C ILE A 175 -2.28 56.22 -3.32
N ALA A 176 -1.01 56.60 -3.39
CA ALA A 176 -0.14 56.46 -4.56
C ALA A 176 1.23 55.90 -4.12
N GLN A 177 2.09 55.52 -5.08
CA GLN A 177 3.46 55.13 -4.74
C GLN A 177 4.15 56.25 -3.97
N ASN A 178 4.97 55.88 -2.99
CA ASN A 178 5.71 56.81 -2.13
C ASN A 178 4.80 57.70 -1.25
N SER A 179 3.56 57.27 -1.00
CA SER A 179 2.66 57.94 -0.03
C SER A 179 3.03 57.59 1.41
N THR A 180 2.81 58.52 2.33
CA THR A 180 2.90 58.27 3.78
C THR A 180 1.52 57.92 4.32
N LEU A 181 1.42 56.90 5.19
CA LEU A 181 0.18 56.58 5.90
C LEU A 181 0.19 57.26 7.29
N TYR A 182 -0.78 58.13 7.53
CA TYR A 182 -1.04 58.81 8.81
C TYR A 182 -2.18 58.11 9.54
N THR A 183 -2.12 58.06 10.88
CA THR A 183 -3.22 57.47 11.65
C THR A 183 -4.47 58.35 11.58
N TYR A 184 -5.63 57.73 11.34
CA TYR A 184 -6.90 58.45 11.21
C TYR A 184 -7.67 58.47 12.54
N LYS A 185 -8.17 59.65 12.94
CA LYS A 185 -8.97 59.92 14.15
C LYS A 185 -8.34 59.51 15.49
N THR A 186 -7.01 59.45 15.56
CA THR A 186 -6.26 59.30 16.82
C THR A 186 -6.06 60.67 17.49
N THR A 187 -5.64 60.71 18.77
CA THR A 187 -5.34 61.97 19.50
C THR A 187 -4.27 62.84 18.84
N ASN A 188 -3.51 62.29 17.87
CA ASN A 188 -2.48 63.01 17.13
C ASN A 188 -2.41 62.56 15.66
N GLY A 189 -3.44 62.89 14.86
CA GLY A 189 -3.54 62.55 13.42
C GLY A 189 -2.49 63.20 12.50
N ALA A 190 -1.47 63.85 13.07
CA ALA A 190 -0.28 64.34 12.37
C ALA A 190 0.86 63.31 12.32
N ASN A 191 0.75 62.21 13.09
CA ASN A 191 1.77 61.16 13.14
C ASN A 191 1.66 60.21 11.94
N GLY A 192 2.78 60.04 11.24
CA GLY A 192 2.93 59.16 10.10
C GLY A 192 3.58 57.83 10.47
N PHE A 193 3.35 56.82 9.65
CA PHE A 193 4.03 55.54 9.70
C PHE A 193 5.51 55.70 9.31
N MET A 194 6.41 55.14 10.12
CA MET A 194 7.86 55.16 9.91
C MET A 194 8.45 53.77 10.18
N ALA A 195 9.41 53.31 9.38
CA ALA A 195 10.14 52.07 9.63
C ALA A 195 11.67 52.33 9.61
N ASN A 196 12.40 51.76 10.56
CA ASN A 196 13.86 51.85 10.65
C ASN A 196 14.48 50.49 10.96
N SER A 197 15.82 50.41 11.06
CA SER A 197 16.55 49.16 11.34
C SER A 197 16.21 48.50 12.69
N GLY A 198 15.52 49.20 13.59
CA GLY A 198 15.08 48.71 14.89
C GLY A 198 13.59 48.36 14.97
N GLY A 199 12.83 48.50 13.88
CA GLY A 199 11.39 48.19 13.85
C GLY A 199 10.53 49.35 13.36
N TRP A 200 9.25 49.30 13.74
CA TRP A 200 8.21 50.21 13.28
C TRP A 200 8.02 51.33 14.32
N VAL A 201 7.82 52.57 13.86
CA VAL A 201 7.58 53.75 14.70
C VAL A 201 6.43 54.55 14.09
N ILE A 202 5.50 55.05 14.90
CA ILE A 202 4.49 56.03 14.46
C ILE A 202 4.74 57.34 15.20
N GLY A 203 5.06 58.41 14.46
CA GLY A 203 5.51 59.68 15.04
C GLY A 203 5.48 60.87 14.07
N ASP A 204 5.92 62.04 14.54
CA ASP A 204 6.00 63.26 13.74
C ASP A 204 7.11 63.11 12.66
N PRO A 205 6.79 63.21 11.36
CA PRO A 205 7.78 63.08 10.29
C PRO A 205 8.67 64.32 10.10
N SER A 206 8.60 65.34 10.96
CA SER A 206 9.27 66.65 10.80
C SER A 206 10.77 66.58 10.42
N GLY A 207 11.02 66.56 9.09
CA GLY A 207 12.34 66.68 8.48
C GLY A 207 12.63 65.76 7.29
N ASN A 208 11.94 64.62 7.14
CA ASN A 208 12.16 63.67 6.02
C ASN A 208 10.84 62.97 5.62
N HIS A 209 10.60 62.85 4.31
CA HIS A 209 9.48 62.06 3.76
C HIS A 209 9.81 60.57 3.81
N TYR A 210 8.87 59.73 4.27
CA TYR A 210 9.05 58.27 4.41
C TYR A 210 7.91 57.54 3.70
N GLY A 211 7.91 57.61 2.38
CA GLY A 211 6.85 56.99 1.60
C GLY A 211 6.94 55.47 1.60
N LEU A 212 5.79 54.86 1.38
CA LEU A 212 5.64 53.42 1.19
C LEU A 212 5.59 53.12 -0.30
N LEU A 213 6.36 52.12 -0.71
CA LEU A 213 6.27 51.48 -2.00
C LEU A 213 5.48 50.18 -1.83
N PHE A 214 4.43 50.03 -2.62
CA PHE A 214 3.70 48.79 -2.75
C PHE A 214 4.31 48.01 -3.90
N VAL A 215 4.91 46.86 -3.58
CA VAL A 215 5.63 46.03 -4.53
C VAL A 215 5.00 44.64 -4.59
N THR A 216 5.13 44.01 -5.74
CA THR A 216 4.75 42.62 -6.00
C THR A 216 5.95 41.86 -6.55
N PHE A 217 5.80 40.56 -6.80
CA PHE A 217 6.78 39.83 -7.60
C PHE A 217 6.59 40.18 -9.08
N ALA A 218 7.72 40.40 -9.77
CA ALA A 218 7.70 40.57 -11.22
C ALA A 218 7.14 39.32 -11.90
N GLU A 219 6.50 39.49 -13.06
CA GLU A 219 6.11 38.37 -13.92
C GLU A 219 7.31 37.42 -14.09
N ARG A 220 7.06 36.12 -13.92
CA ARG A 220 8.08 35.08 -14.07
C ARG A 220 7.74 34.15 -15.24
N THR A 221 8.76 33.67 -15.92
CA THR A 221 8.64 32.54 -16.83
C THR A 221 8.62 31.24 -16.03
N VAL A 222 7.82 30.27 -16.48
CA VAL A 222 7.87 28.89 -15.98
C VAL A 222 9.04 28.19 -16.66
N ASP A 223 10.18 28.19 -15.98
CA ASP A 223 11.44 27.60 -16.49
C ASP A 223 11.56 26.09 -16.19
N PHE A 224 10.72 25.55 -15.31
CA PHE A 224 10.67 24.14 -14.92
C PHE A 224 9.27 23.58 -15.19
N VAL A 225 9.16 22.65 -16.12
CA VAL A 225 7.88 22.02 -16.50
C VAL A 225 7.30 21.16 -15.39
N ASP A 226 8.12 20.73 -14.42
CA ASP A 226 7.69 19.96 -13.26
C ASP A 226 6.63 20.69 -12.44
N GLU A 227 6.65 22.03 -12.38
CA GLU A 227 5.61 22.79 -11.68
C GLU A 227 4.20 22.52 -12.26
N LEU A 228 4.11 22.33 -13.58
CA LEU A 228 2.87 22.01 -14.26
C LEU A 228 2.55 20.52 -14.20
N ASN A 229 3.56 19.66 -14.31
CA ASN A 229 3.36 18.22 -14.33
C ASN A 229 3.09 17.63 -12.94
N ASP A 230 3.60 18.22 -11.86
CA ASP A 230 3.44 17.72 -10.48
C ASP A 230 2.01 17.88 -9.93
N ILE A 231 1.07 18.42 -10.71
CA ILE A 231 -0.34 18.51 -10.33
C ILE A 231 -0.88 17.10 -10.04
N LYS A 232 -1.22 16.87 -8.77
CA LYS A 232 -1.72 15.59 -8.21
C LYS A 232 -0.93 14.36 -8.66
N GLY A 233 0.40 14.45 -8.67
CA GLY A 233 1.27 13.28 -8.70
C GLY A 233 2.12 13.08 -9.94
N GLY A 234 1.81 13.67 -11.10
CA GLY A 234 2.74 13.61 -12.24
C GLY A 234 2.25 13.05 -13.57
N LYS A 235 0.98 12.63 -13.71
CA LYS A 235 0.47 12.02 -14.96
C LYS A 235 0.38 13.01 -16.10
N GLY A 236 0.01 14.24 -15.76
CA GLY A 236 -0.38 15.31 -16.67
C GLY A 236 -1.45 16.17 -15.99
N PHE A 237 -1.88 17.21 -16.67
CA PHE A 237 -2.83 18.19 -16.17
C PHE A 237 -3.76 18.67 -17.29
N GLN A 238 -4.85 19.33 -16.94
CA GLN A 238 -5.70 20.05 -17.88
C GLN A 238 -5.61 21.55 -17.62
N PHE A 239 -5.95 22.37 -18.62
CA PHE A 239 -6.08 23.81 -18.42
C PHE A 239 -7.54 24.20 -18.22
N SER A 240 -7.81 24.86 -17.10
CA SER A 240 -9.07 25.55 -16.82
C SER A 240 -8.91 27.07 -16.99
N PHE A 241 -10.02 27.78 -17.20
CA PHE A 241 -10.05 29.24 -17.36
C PHE A 241 -10.71 29.91 -16.15
N PRO A 242 -9.96 30.23 -15.07
CA PRO A 242 -10.54 30.73 -13.81
C PRO A 242 -11.34 32.03 -13.99
N ASP A 243 -10.94 32.90 -14.91
CA ASP A 243 -11.61 34.17 -15.17
C ASP A 243 -12.84 34.05 -16.11
N GLN A 244 -13.10 32.86 -16.67
CA GLN A 244 -14.21 32.59 -17.60
C GLN A 244 -15.15 31.48 -17.12
N LYS A 245 -15.17 31.18 -15.83
CA LYS A 245 -15.95 30.08 -15.22
C LYS A 245 -17.44 30.06 -15.60
N ASP A 246 -18.03 31.22 -15.86
CA ASP A 246 -19.47 31.37 -16.17
C ASP A 246 -19.74 31.44 -17.69
N LYS A 247 -18.75 31.13 -18.53
CA LYS A 247 -18.85 31.26 -19.99
C LYS A 247 -18.63 29.93 -20.71
N THR A 248 -19.28 29.81 -21.87
CA THR A 248 -19.02 28.73 -22.83
C THR A 248 -17.87 29.15 -23.74
N ILE A 249 -16.80 28.35 -23.77
CA ILE A 249 -15.62 28.60 -24.60
C ILE A 249 -15.67 27.70 -25.83
N ILE A 250 -15.86 28.30 -27.00
CA ILE A 250 -15.82 27.65 -28.31
C ILE A 250 -14.36 27.45 -28.73
N ASP A 251 -14.10 26.38 -29.48
CA ASP A 251 -12.77 25.95 -29.94
C ASP A 251 -11.79 25.67 -28.80
N ASN A 252 -12.32 25.31 -27.62
CA ASN A 252 -11.49 25.01 -26.44
C ASN A 252 -10.78 23.65 -26.58
N ILE A 253 -9.60 23.66 -27.19
CA ILE A 253 -8.73 22.48 -27.31
C ILE A 253 -8.32 21.87 -25.96
N PHE A 254 -8.43 22.63 -24.86
CA PHE A 254 -8.06 22.17 -23.53
C PHE A 254 -9.22 21.47 -22.79
N ALA A 255 -10.45 21.53 -23.30
CA ALA A 255 -11.59 20.90 -22.67
C ALA A 255 -11.44 19.38 -22.65
N ASN A 256 -11.44 18.76 -21.46
CA ASN A 256 -11.26 17.32 -21.25
C ASN A 256 -9.99 16.75 -21.93
N GLN A 257 -8.98 17.59 -22.15
CA GLN A 257 -7.74 17.20 -22.80
C GLN A 257 -6.62 17.19 -21.76
N ASP A 258 -6.13 15.99 -21.46
CA ASP A 258 -4.93 15.83 -20.66
C ASP A 258 -3.70 16.28 -21.45
N VAL A 259 -2.84 17.04 -20.78
CA VAL A 259 -1.63 17.61 -21.34
C VAL A 259 -0.46 17.31 -20.42
N ARG A 260 0.71 17.06 -21.01
CA ARG A 260 1.98 17.00 -20.28
C ARG A 260 2.97 17.97 -20.88
N ALA A 261 3.64 18.74 -20.03
CA ALA A 261 4.62 19.74 -20.44
C ALA A 261 6.00 19.09 -20.55
N PHE A 262 6.67 19.27 -21.69
CA PHE A 262 8.05 18.83 -21.90
C PHE A 262 8.95 20.02 -22.18
N ARG A 263 10.13 20.01 -21.55
CA ARG A 263 11.21 20.91 -21.94
C ARG A 263 11.96 20.31 -23.12
N VAL A 264 11.97 21.01 -24.25
CA VAL A 264 12.83 20.63 -25.39
C VAL A 264 14.10 21.45 -25.34
N LYS A 265 15.24 20.76 -25.35
CA LYS A 265 16.58 21.37 -25.39
C LYS A 265 17.60 20.37 -25.94
N MET A 266 18.69 20.85 -26.51
CA MET A 266 19.81 20.00 -26.90
C MET A 266 20.46 19.32 -25.68
N ASP A 267 20.94 18.08 -25.85
CA ASP A 267 21.78 17.42 -24.85
C ASP A 267 23.23 17.94 -24.91
N TYR A 268 23.74 18.45 -23.79
CA TYR A 268 25.07 19.08 -23.68
C TYR A 268 26.16 18.10 -23.24
N SER A 269 26.19 16.89 -23.80
CA SER A 269 27.35 16.01 -23.61
C SER A 269 28.60 16.51 -24.36
N ASP A 270 28.47 17.50 -25.25
CA ASP A 270 29.58 18.15 -25.97
C ASP A 270 29.59 19.68 -25.73
N PRO A 271 30.59 20.21 -25.00
CA PRO A 271 30.68 21.63 -24.65
C PRO A 271 31.06 22.56 -25.81
N THR A 272 31.15 22.08 -27.06
CA THR A 272 31.62 22.86 -28.22
C THR A 272 30.52 23.38 -29.17
N ILE A 273 29.25 23.03 -28.93
CA ILE A 273 28.13 23.45 -29.79
C ILE A 273 27.40 24.66 -29.18
N LEU A 274 27.18 25.71 -30.00
CA LEU A 274 26.49 26.95 -29.63
C LEU A 274 25.02 26.89 -30.07
N GLY A 275 24.09 26.70 -29.13
CA GLY A 275 22.63 26.74 -29.33
C GLY A 275 21.89 25.88 -28.30
N ASP A 276 20.66 26.26 -27.93
CA ASP A 276 19.81 25.48 -27.00
C ASP A 276 18.85 24.53 -27.75
N SER A 277 18.65 24.74 -29.06
CA SER A 277 17.69 24.03 -29.92
C SER A 277 18.23 22.71 -30.47
N ILE A 278 17.34 21.75 -30.80
CA ILE A 278 17.73 20.47 -31.42
C ILE A 278 17.83 20.68 -32.94
N GLY A 279 19.05 20.79 -33.47
CA GLY A 279 19.30 21.06 -34.90
C GLY A 279 19.92 19.88 -35.67
N TRP A 280 19.62 19.77 -36.97
CA TRP A 280 20.28 18.81 -37.87
C TRP A 280 20.36 19.33 -39.31
N VAL A 281 21.18 18.67 -40.14
CA VAL A 281 21.31 18.96 -41.58
C VAL A 281 20.79 17.77 -42.38
N ALA A 282 19.89 18.02 -43.34
CA ALA A 282 19.41 17.02 -44.28
C ALA A 282 19.34 17.60 -45.69
N ASN A 283 19.81 16.85 -46.69
CA ASN A 283 19.88 17.28 -48.10
C ASN A 283 20.57 18.65 -48.29
N GLY A 284 21.56 18.95 -47.44
CA GLY A 284 22.28 20.21 -47.44
C GLY A 284 21.62 21.35 -46.65
N ASN A 285 20.33 21.27 -46.33
CA ASN A 285 19.56 22.29 -45.62
C ASN A 285 19.55 22.08 -44.10
N TYR A 286 19.42 23.18 -43.35
CA TYR A 286 19.35 23.19 -41.88
C TYR A 286 17.91 23.08 -41.38
N TYR A 287 17.71 22.28 -40.33
CA TYR A 287 16.43 22.07 -39.67
C TYR A 287 16.62 22.17 -38.16
N GLU A 288 15.57 22.59 -37.46
CA GLU A 288 15.61 22.88 -36.04
C GLU A 288 14.26 22.56 -35.36
N ILE A 289 14.34 22.05 -34.13
CA ILE A 289 13.27 22.14 -33.13
C ILE A 289 13.67 23.20 -32.10
N PRO A 290 12.96 24.34 -32.02
CA PRO A 290 13.29 25.42 -31.09
C PRO A 290 13.30 24.98 -29.64
N ALA A 291 14.29 25.41 -28.87
CA ALA A 291 14.28 25.19 -27.42
C ALA A 291 13.09 25.88 -26.76
N GLY A 292 12.40 25.20 -25.86
CA GLY A 292 11.22 25.77 -25.21
C GLY A 292 10.35 24.74 -24.50
N THR A 293 9.14 25.17 -24.14
CA THR A 293 8.15 24.30 -23.50
C THR A 293 7.13 23.87 -24.54
N TYR A 294 6.91 22.56 -24.63
CA TYR A 294 5.95 21.95 -25.55
C TYR A 294 4.89 21.22 -24.75
N LEU A 295 3.63 21.41 -25.14
CA LEU A 295 2.46 20.85 -24.47
C LEU A 295 2.01 19.62 -25.26
N ALA A 296 2.34 18.42 -24.78
CA ALA A 296 1.98 17.16 -25.42
C ALA A 296 0.58 16.72 -25.02
N THR A 297 -0.21 16.22 -25.96
CA THR A 297 -1.53 15.58 -25.77
C THR A 297 -1.47 14.06 -25.88
N ASP A 298 -0.41 13.53 -26.49
CA ASP A 298 -0.04 12.13 -26.48
C ASP A 298 1.49 12.01 -26.33
N TRP A 299 1.91 11.23 -25.35
CA TRP A 299 3.31 10.95 -25.02
C TRP A 299 3.55 9.46 -24.75
N SER A 300 2.60 8.61 -25.13
CA SER A 300 2.64 7.16 -24.89
C SER A 300 3.85 6.46 -25.55
N GLY A 301 4.37 7.02 -26.64
CA GLY A 301 5.55 6.50 -27.33
C GLY A 301 6.90 6.96 -26.77
N LEU A 302 6.94 7.84 -25.77
CA LEU A 302 8.21 8.36 -25.22
C LEU A 302 8.90 7.35 -24.30
N SER A 303 10.23 7.42 -24.27
CA SER A 303 11.07 6.61 -23.39
C SER A 303 10.84 6.88 -21.90
N GLU A 304 11.07 5.88 -21.03
CA GLU A 304 11.00 6.04 -19.57
C GLU A 304 11.90 7.19 -19.07
N GLU A 305 13.08 7.37 -19.67
CA GLU A 305 14.02 8.45 -19.31
C GLU A 305 13.44 9.85 -19.63
N THR A 306 12.82 9.99 -20.80
CA THR A 306 12.18 11.26 -21.21
C THR A 306 11.00 11.59 -20.30
N LEU A 307 10.20 10.58 -19.94
CA LEU A 307 9.07 10.72 -19.01
C LEU A 307 9.54 11.04 -17.58
N ALA A 308 10.63 10.43 -17.11
CA ALA A 308 11.16 10.69 -15.79
C ALA A 308 11.71 12.12 -15.63
N ASN A 309 12.33 12.65 -16.68
CA ASN A 309 12.98 13.97 -16.66
C ASN A 309 12.13 15.10 -17.25
N ASN A 310 10.93 14.79 -17.77
CA ASN A 310 10.07 15.72 -18.52
C ASN A 310 10.85 16.54 -19.58
N THR A 311 11.87 15.94 -20.19
CA THR A 311 12.80 16.61 -21.08
C THR A 311 13.01 15.79 -22.34
N ILE A 312 12.80 16.40 -23.51
CA ILE A 312 13.06 15.79 -24.81
C ILE A 312 14.35 16.40 -25.36
N THR A 313 15.33 15.53 -25.63
CA THR A 313 16.66 15.95 -26.09
C THR A 313 17.01 15.53 -27.51
N THR A 314 16.19 14.66 -28.12
CA THR A 314 16.40 14.13 -29.47
C THR A 314 15.21 14.40 -30.37
N LYS A 315 15.47 14.45 -31.67
CA LYS A 315 14.42 14.57 -32.68
C LYS A 315 13.52 13.33 -32.67
N GLU A 316 14.11 12.15 -32.51
CA GLU A 316 13.42 10.87 -32.55
C GLU A 316 12.38 10.77 -31.44
N GLU A 317 12.72 11.18 -30.21
CA GLU A 317 11.74 11.26 -29.11
C GLU A 317 10.66 12.31 -29.42
N PHE A 318 11.04 13.51 -29.88
CA PHE A 318 10.06 14.55 -30.24
C PHE A 318 9.03 14.06 -31.25
N GLN A 319 9.45 13.31 -32.26
CA GLN A 319 8.57 12.81 -33.32
C GLN A 319 7.58 11.71 -32.88
N LYS A 320 7.77 11.11 -31.69
CA LYS A 320 6.86 10.11 -31.12
C LYS A 320 5.66 10.74 -30.39
N ALA A 321 5.76 12.01 -29.99
CA ALA A 321 4.71 12.72 -29.27
C ALA A 321 3.79 13.52 -30.20
N THR A 322 2.60 13.88 -29.70
CA THR A 322 1.65 14.79 -30.34
C THR A 322 1.48 16.03 -29.48
N PHE A 323 1.57 17.23 -30.08
CA PHE A 323 1.62 18.50 -29.36
C PHE A 323 0.47 19.43 -29.72
N ILE A 324 0.10 20.29 -28.80
CA ILE A 324 -0.75 21.45 -29.08
C ILE A 324 0.07 22.47 -29.88
N ALA A 325 -0.48 22.97 -30.98
CA ALA A 325 0.14 23.99 -31.81
C ALA A 325 -0.92 24.99 -32.28
N ILE A 326 -0.49 26.21 -32.62
CA ILE A 326 -1.36 27.16 -33.33
C ILE A 326 -1.54 26.67 -34.77
N ASP A 327 -2.78 26.54 -35.20
CA ASP A 327 -3.11 26.22 -36.60
C ASP A 327 -2.79 27.43 -37.49
N PRO A 328 -1.95 27.27 -38.52
CA PRO A 328 -1.54 28.38 -39.37
C PRO A 328 -2.64 28.84 -40.33
N GLN A 329 -3.70 28.05 -40.54
CA GLN A 329 -4.77 28.26 -41.52
C GLN A 329 -6.13 28.51 -40.89
N ASP A 330 -6.46 27.74 -39.86
CA ASP A 330 -7.77 27.81 -39.23
C ASP A 330 -7.95 29.12 -38.46
N PHE A 331 -9.02 29.83 -38.81
CA PHE A 331 -9.23 31.23 -38.44
C PHE A 331 -10.70 31.48 -38.12
N THR A 332 -10.95 31.84 -36.87
CA THR A 332 -12.29 32.19 -36.38
C THR A 332 -12.58 33.67 -36.65
N LYS A 333 -13.46 33.92 -37.63
CA LYS A 333 -13.86 35.28 -38.02
C LYS A 333 -14.95 35.85 -37.10
N ILE A 334 -14.57 36.73 -36.18
CA ILE A 334 -15.45 37.54 -35.33
C ILE A 334 -15.10 39.04 -35.38
N THR A 335 -15.92 39.92 -34.78
CA THR A 335 -15.75 41.39 -34.87
C THR A 335 -14.37 41.90 -34.43
N ASN A 336 -13.77 41.23 -33.45
CA ASN A 336 -12.53 41.67 -32.79
C ASN A 336 -11.29 40.89 -33.27
N THR A 337 -11.41 40.10 -34.33
CA THR A 337 -10.30 39.33 -34.92
C THR A 337 -9.89 39.91 -36.26
N GLU A 338 -8.59 39.90 -36.55
CA GLU A 338 -8.05 40.35 -37.82
C GLU A 338 -6.86 39.48 -38.22
N ARG A 339 -7.04 38.65 -39.26
CA ARG A 339 -6.04 37.67 -39.76
C ARG A 339 -4.67 38.30 -39.97
N LYS A 340 -4.60 39.46 -40.62
CA LYS A 340 -3.35 40.19 -40.91
C LYS A 340 -2.55 40.57 -39.65
N ASN A 341 -3.22 40.66 -38.50
CA ASN A 341 -2.60 40.99 -37.22
C ASN A 341 -2.21 39.74 -36.41
N GLY A 342 -2.51 38.53 -36.89
CA GLY A 342 -2.32 37.30 -36.13
C GLY A 342 -3.37 37.09 -35.03
N VAL A 343 -4.51 37.77 -35.08
CA VAL A 343 -5.57 37.71 -34.06
C VAL A 343 -6.75 36.93 -34.61
N GLY A 344 -7.05 35.75 -34.06
CA GLY A 344 -8.19 34.91 -34.45
C GLY A 344 -7.84 33.51 -34.95
N PHE A 345 -6.57 33.09 -34.92
CA PHE A 345 -6.19 31.72 -35.28
C PHE A 345 -6.49 30.75 -34.13
N THR A 346 -6.91 29.53 -34.45
CA THR A 346 -7.26 28.49 -33.47
C THR A 346 -6.03 27.64 -33.12
N LEU A 347 -6.23 26.65 -32.23
CA LEU A 347 -5.20 25.67 -31.88
C LEU A 347 -5.64 24.28 -32.37
N ALA A 348 -4.65 23.45 -32.70
CA ALA A 348 -4.83 22.06 -33.12
C ALA A 348 -3.84 21.13 -32.41
N THR A 349 -4.11 19.83 -32.44
CA THR A 349 -3.14 18.80 -32.07
C THR A 349 -2.39 18.34 -33.31
N VAL A 350 -1.07 18.27 -33.21
CA VAL A 350 -0.18 17.96 -34.34
C VAL A 350 0.88 16.98 -33.90
N LYS A 351 0.98 15.85 -34.61
CA LYS A 351 2.02 14.86 -34.34
C LYS A 351 3.39 15.47 -34.63
N GLY A 352 4.36 15.26 -33.75
CA GLY A 352 5.71 15.79 -33.90
C GLY A 352 6.35 15.38 -35.22
N SER A 353 6.08 14.18 -35.75
CA SER A 353 6.57 13.73 -37.06
C SER A 353 6.06 14.55 -38.25
N ASP A 354 4.92 15.23 -38.10
CA ASP A 354 4.18 15.88 -39.20
C ASP A 354 4.46 17.38 -39.28
N MET A 355 5.29 17.90 -38.38
CA MET A 355 5.65 19.32 -38.33
C MET A 355 6.73 19.71 -39.37
N ASN A 356 6.68 20.96 -39.80
CA ASN A 356 7.74 21.58 -40.60
C ASN A 356 8.86 22.09 -39.67
N PHE A 357 10.09 21.61 -39.91
CA PHE A 357 11.28 21.93 -39.11
C PHE A 357 12.26 22.87 -39.84
N TYR A 358 11.87 23.45 -40.98
CA TYR A 358 12.80 24.20 -41.82
C TYR A 358 13.21 25.53 -41.16
N ASP A 359 14.51 25.65 -40.88
CA ASP A 359 15.09 26.85 -40.30
C ASP A 359 15.50 27.83 -41.41
N ALA A 360 14.56 28.69 -41.79
CA ALA A 360 14.79 29.69 -42.81
C ALA A 360 15.92 30.68 -42.45
N GLU A 361 16.15 30.96 -41.17
CA GLU A 361 17.15 31.95 -40.74
C GLU A 361 18.57 31.41 -40.90
N THR A 362 18.85 30.21 -40.39
CA THR A 362 20.17 29.58 -40.55
C THR A 362 20.46 29.24 -42.01
N ASN A 363 19.46 28.76 -42.77
CA ASN A 363 19.67 28.51 -44.20
C ASN A 363 19.98 29.81 -44.98
N LYS A 364 19.35 30.94 -44.65
CA LYS A 364 19.72 32.26 -45.21
C LYS A 364 21.14 32.65 -44.83
N ALA A 365 21.53 32.48 -43.57
CA ALA A 365 22.89 32.79 -43.08
C ALA A 365 23.98 31.96 -43.78
N HIS A 366 23.65 30.73 -44.19
CA HIS A 366 24.58 29.82 -44.88
C HIS A 366 24.45 29.79 -46.41
N ASN A 367 23.69 30.71 -47.02
CA ASN A 367 23.41 30.76 -48.47
C ASN A 367 22.80 29.46 -49.03
N LYS A 368 21.97 28.77 -48.24
CA LYS A 368 21.26 27.53 -48.61
C LYS A 368 19.74 27.69 -48.54
N TYR A 369 19.26 28.91 -48.60
CA TYR A 369 17.84 29.20 -48.49
C TYR A 369 17.06 28.65 -49.69
N ASP A 370 15.96 27.95 -49.39
CA ASP A 370 14.99 27.42 -50.33
C ASP A 370 13.58 27.74 -49.81
N GLY A 371 12.93 28.71 -50.46
CA GLY A 371 11.59 29.16 -50.07
C GLY A 371 10.50 28.11 -50.29
N THR A 372 10.77 27.02 -51.03
CA THR A 372 9.80 25.91 -51.22
C THR A 372 9.71 24.98 -50.01
N LEU A 373 10.66 25.08 -49.07
CA LEU A 373 10.70 24.30 -47.83
C LEU A 373 10.15 25.06 -46.62
N GLU A 374 9.87 26.37 -46.76
CA GLU A 374 9.16 27.11 -45.73
C GLU A 374 7.73 26.56 -45.57
N SER A 375 7.23 26.53 -44.33
CA SER A 375 5.85 26.14 -44.04
C SER A 375 4.85 26.97 -44.85
N SER A 376 3.93 26.29 -45.54
CA SER A 376 2.85 26.91 -46.31
C SER A 376 1.60 26.03 -46.30
N ASN A 377 0.47 26.52 -46.79
CA ASN A 377 -0.80 25.77 -46.81
C ASN A 377 -1.12 25.20 -45.43
N ALA A 378 -1.39 23.89 -45.32
CA ALA A 378 -1.68 23.22 -44.05
C ALA A 378 -0.43 22.90 -43.19
N ASP A 379 0.79 23.24 -43.63
CA ASP A 379 2.01 22.88 -42.90
C ASP A 379 2.14 23.62 -41.56
N VAL A 380 2.16 22.87 -40.46
CA VAL A 380 2.39 23.46 -39.14
C VAL A 380 3.88 23.57 -38.86
N PHE A 381 4.39 24.79 -38.72
CA PHE A 381 5.77 25.02 -38.28
C PHE A 381 5.95 24.59 -36.82
N VAL A 382 7.04 23.89 -36.52
CA VAL A 382 7.33 23.38 -35.16
C VAL A 382 7.32 24.49 -34.09
N GLY A 383 7.72 25.72 -34.43
CA GLY A 383 7.67 26.85 -33.51
C GLY A 383 6.26 27.29 -33.12
N ASN A 384 5.21 26.87 -33.83
CA ASN A 384 3.81 27.11 -33.44
C ASN A 384 3.40 26.32 -32.18
N ALA A 385 4.17 25.29 -31.81
CA ALA A 385 3.99 24.49 -30.60
C ALA A 385 4.95 24.88 -29.45
N CYS A 386 5.84 25.84 -29.68
CA CYS A 386 6.84 26.28 -28.71
C CYS A 386 6.27 27.41 -27.84
N PHE A 387 5.74 27.04 -26.68
CA PHE A 387 5.10 27.97 -25.74
C PHE A 387 6.10 28.60 -24.78
N ALA A 388 5.96 29.91 -24.60
CA ALA A 388 6.41 30.63 -23.44
C ALA A 388 5.25 30.70 -22.44
N ILE A 389 5.47 30.18 -21.23
CA ILE A 389 4.48 30.15 -20.16
C ILE A 389 4.93 31.12 -19.07
N THR A 390 4.08 32.06 -18.69
CA THR A 390 4.40 33.06 -17.66
C THR A 390 3.35 33.10 -16.56
N VAL A 391 3.78 33.44 -15.35
CA VAL A 391 2.91 33.72 -14.20
C VAL A 391 2.86 35.23 -14.02
N PRO A 392 1.75 35.90 -14.38
CA PRO A 392 1.67 37.36 -14.40
C PRO A 392 1.62 38.01 -13.01
N ASP A 393 1.11 37.29 -12.01
CA ASP A 393 1.04 37.77 -10.62
C ASP A 393 1.49 36.68 -9.64
N PRO A 394 2.81 36.46 -9.48
CA PRO A 394 3.33 35.38 -8.65
C PRO A 394 3.09 35.55 -7.15
N LEU A 395 2.69 36.75 -6.70
CA LEU A 395 2.39 36.99 -5.29
C LEU A 395 0.97 36.55 -4.93
N ALA A 396 -0.02 36.96 -5.72
CA ALA A 396 -1.43 36.67 -5.42
C ALA A 396 -1.98 35.45 -6.17
N LYS A 397 -1.40 35.09 -7.32
CA LYS A 397 -1.93 34.10 -8.28
C LYS A 397 -0.82 33.24 -8.88
N ASN A 398 0.00 32.63 -8.03
CA ASN A 398 1.19 31.88 -8.48
C ASN A 398 0.88 30.63 -9.32
N ASP A 399 -0.37 30.15 -9.30
CA ASP A 399 -0.91 28.99 -10.01
C ASP A 399 -1.71 29.38 -11.28
N GLN A 400 -1.62 30.64 -11.71
CA GLN A 400 -2.29 31.15 -12.90
C GLN A 400 -1.26 31.54 -13.97
N TYR A 401 -1.48 31.07 -15.19
CA TYR A 401 -0.51 31.11 -16.28
C TYR A 401 -1.08 31.83 -17.50
N ASN A 402 -0.19 32.45 -18.27
CA ASN A 402 -0.47 32.94 -19.62
C ASN A 402 0.38 32.15 -20.62
N LEU A 403 -0.18 31.85 -21.79
CA LEU A 403 0.49 31.12 -22.86
C LEU A 403 0.79 32.06 -24.03
N ALA A 404 2.02 32.03 -24.52
CA ALA A 404 2.46 32.83 -25.67
C ALA A 404 3.33 32.02 -26.62
N VAL A 405 3.31 32.38 -27.90
CA VAL A 405 4.21 31.84 -28.92
C VAL A 405 4.93 33.00 -29.59
N LYS A 406 6.26 33.05 -29.45
CA LYS A 406 7.07 34.22 -29.85
C LYS A 406 7.15 34.39 -31.37
N ASN A 407 7.18 33.29 -32.12
CA ASN A 407 7.41 33.27 -33.56
C ASN A 407 6.48 32.28 -34.27
N ALA A 408 5.17 32.43 -34.07
CA ALA A 408 4.19 31.61 -34.78
C ALA A 408 4.23 31.94 -36.28
N ARG A 409 4.29 30.94 -37.15
CA ARG A 409 4.16 31.10 -38.59
C ARG A 409 2.70 30.87 -38.98
N LEU A 410 2.06 31.93 -39.49
CA LEU A 410 0.62 31.98 -39.75
C LEU A 410 0.35 32.48 -41.17
N ASP A 411 -0.70 32.01 -41.83
CA ASP A 411 -1.17 32.60 -43.09
C ASP A 411 -1.89 33.93 -42.81
N LEU A 412 -1.12 34.99 -42.67
CA LEU A 412 -1.64 36.33 -42.36
C LEU A 412 -2.41 36.97 -43.53
N LYS A 413 -2.28 36.45 -44.75
CA LYS A 413 -2.79 37.07 -45.98
C LYS A 413 -3.91 36.29 -46.66
N ASP A 414 -4.18 35.06 -46.23
CA ASP A 414 -5.10 34.13 -46.88
C ASP A 414 -4.59 33.77 -48.30
N ASP A 415 -3.27 33.56 -48.41
CA ASP A 415 -2.57 33.22 -49.66
C ASP A 415 -1.66 31.99 -49.53
N ASP A 416 -1.90 31.17 -48.51
CA ASP A 416 -1.15 29.97 -48.15
C ASP A 416 0.31 30.21 -47.71
N ALA A 417 0.81 31.44 -47.78
CA ALA A 417 2.18 31.75 -47.38
C ALA A 417 2.25 32.14 -45.89
N HIS A 418 3.03 31.39 -45.11
CA HIS A 418 3.14 31.67 -43.68
C HIS A 418 4.13 32.80 -43.39
N ALA A 419 3.79 33.63 -42.39
CA ALA A 419 4.62 34.71 -41.91
C ALA A 419 4.77 34.67 -40.39
N ALA A 420 5.96 35.00 -39.92
CA ALA A 420 6.33 35.09 -38.52
C ALA A 420 5.53 36.18 -37.77
N LYS A 421 4.88 35.79 -36.67
CA LYS A 421 4.15 36.68 -35.78
C LYS A 421 4.19 36.16 -34.35
N GLY A 422 4.54 37.02 -33.40
CA GLY A 422 4.34 36.69 -32.00
C GLY A 422 2.88 36.84 -31.61
N VAL A 423 2.36 35.90 -30.83
CA VAL A 423 0.96 35.88 -30.37
C VAL A 423 0.86 35.35 -28.94
N VAL A 424 -0.29 35.60 -28.31
CA VAL A 424 -0.71 35.05 -27.03
C VAL A 424 -2.00 34.26 -27.21
N ILE A 425 -2.24 33.24 -26.39
CA ILE A 425 -3.50 32.51 -26.39
C ILE A 425 -4.52 33.32 -25.58
N SER A 426 -5.72 33.51 -26.13
CA SER A 426 -6.73 34.43 -25.59
C SER A 426 -8.14 33.87 -25.72
N VAL A 427 -9.05 34.46 -24.96
CA VAL A 427 -10.50 34.21 -25.03
C VAL A 427 -11.18 35.50 -25.45
N VAL A 428 -11.79 35.50 -26.63
CA VAL A 428 -12.34 36.69 -27.26
C VAL A 428 -13.85 36.57 -27.39
N SER A 429 -14.59 37.61 -26.99
CA SER A 429 -16.05 37.65 -27.15
C SER A 429 -16.45 38.12 -28.56
N ASN A 430 -17.56 37.59 -29.05
CA ASN A 430 -18.23 38.11 -30.24
C ASN A 430 -19.10 39.32 -29.85
N THR A 431 -19.01 40.42 -30.59
CA THR A 431 -19.80 41.64 -30.33
C THR A 431 -20.89 41.91 -31.38
N ASN A 432 -21.09 41.04 -32.38
CA ASN A 432 -21.97 41.33 -33.53
C ASN A 432 -23.00 40.25 -33.94
N ASN A 433 -23.44 39.33 -33.09
CA ASN A 433 -24.58 38.50 -33.48
C ASN A 433 -25.88 38.94 -32.81
N VAL A 434 -26.85 39.34 -33.62
CA VAL A 434 -28.23 39.65 -33.21
C VAL A 434 -28.97 38.37 -32.78
N ASP A 435 -28.42 37.19 -33.10
CA ASP A 435 -28.90 35.86 -32.72
C ASP A 435 -28.10 35.20 -31.58
N ASP A 436 -27.01 35.83 -31.11
CA ASP A 436 -26.22 35.35 -29.97
C ASP A 436 -26.64 36.18 -28.75
N ALA A 437 -27.85 35.89 -28.26
CA ALA A 437 -28.57 36.70 -27.28
C ALA A 437 -27.98 36.66 -25.86
N THR A 438 -26.79 36.08 -25.65
CA THR A 438 -26.18 35.92 -24.33
C THR A 438 -24.72 36.34 -24.35
N THR A 439 -24.33 37.21 -23.42
CA THR A 439 -22.96 37.68 -23.15
C THR A 439 -21.96 36.58 -22.72
N ASP A 440 -22.35 35.32 -22.90
CA ASP A 440 -21.84 34.15 -22.18
C ASP A 440 -21.03 33.21 -23.09
N ILE A 441 -20.92 33.51 -24.39
CA ILE A 441 -20.09 32.76 -25.36
C ILE A 441 -18.80 33.53 -25.69
N VAL A 442 -17.66 32.82 -25.67
CA VAL A 442 -16.33 33.32 -26.06
C VAL A 442 -15.58 32.28 -26.89
N TYR A 443 -14.54 32.70 -27.62
CA TYR A 443 -13.75 31.84 -28.51
C TYR A 443 -12.29 31.78 -28.05
N LEU A 444 -11.70 30.58 -28.00
CA LEU A 444 -10.29 30.37 -27.72
C LEU A 444 -9.46 30.56 -28.99
N VAL A 445 -8.74 31.68 -29.09
CA VAL A 445 -8.00 32.07 -30.30
C VAL A 445 -6.72 32.84 -29.96
N THR A 446 -5.84 33.02 -30.94
CA THR A 446 -4.67 33.89 -30.81
C THR A 446 -5.03 35.38 -30.69
N ASN A 447 -4.19 36.13 -29.98
CA ASN A 447 -4.23 37.58 -29.85
C ASN A 447 -2.79 38.15 -29.82
N THR A 448 -2.62 39.46 -29.79
CA THR A 448 -1.29 40.12 -29.71
C THR A 448 -1.06 40.93 -28.44
N SER A 449 -2.11 41.22 -27.66
CA SER A 449 -1.98 42.13 -26.51
C SER A 449 -2.61 41.63 -25.21
N LYS A 450 -3.59 40.73 -25.26
CA LYS A 450 -4.31 40.26 -24.06
C LYS A 450 -4.36 38.73 -24.04
N ALA A 451 -3.59 38.11 -23.16
CA ALA A 451 -3.67 36.68 -22.91
C ALA A 451 -4.91 36.32 -22.08
N ALA A 452 -5.43 35.11 -22.30
CA ALA A 452 -6.32 34.47 -21.35
C ALA A 452 -5.47 33.85 -20.23
N THR A 453 -5.96 33.96 -19.02
CA THR A 453 -5.36 33.31 -17.87
C THR A 453 -5.91 31.89 -17.75
N VAL A 454 -5.00 30.92 -17.65
CA VAL A 454 -5.30 29.50 -17.45
C VAL A 454 -4.75 29.01 -16.11
N LYS A 455 -5.33 27.95 -15.57
CA LYS A 455 -4.84 27.25 -14.38
C LYS A 455 -4.71 25.77 -14.67
N ALA A 456 -3.56 25.19 -14.35
CA ALA A 456 -3.36 23.74 -14.41
C ALA A 456 -4.22 23.08 -13.31
N VAL A 457 -5.04 22.13 -13.71
CA VAL A 457 -5.93 21.34 -12.84
C VAL A 457 -5.66 19.85 -13.07
N PRO A 458 -6.07 18.96 -12.13
CA PRO A 458 -5.81 17.54 -12.26
C PRO A 458 -6.37 16.97 -13.58
N SER A 459 -5.73 15.92 -14.10
CA SER A 459 -6.26 15.17 -15.25
C SER A 459 -7.68 14.67 -14.97
N SER A 460 -8.54 14.64 -15.99
CA SER A 460 -9.93 14.15 -15.84
C SER A 460 -10.00 12.66 -15.51
N ASN A 461 -8.90 11.93 -15.73
CA ASN A 461 -8.82 10.50 -15.44
C ASN A 461 -8.44 10.23 -13.98
N ILE A 462 -8.28 11.25 -13.13
CA ILE A 462 -8.09 11.04 -11.71
C ILE A 462 -9.27 10.23 -11.15
N ALA A 463 -8.96 9.17 -10.40
CA ALA A 463 -9.97 8.30 -9.85
C ALA A 463 -10.63 8.94 -8.63
N ASP A 464 -11.95 8.90 -8.55
CA ASP A 464 -12.65 9.06 -7.28
C ASP A 464 -12.41 7.81 -6.45
N VAL A 465 -11.50 7.91 -5.48
CA VAL A 465 -11.10 6.78 -4.63
C VAL A 465 -12.22 6.32 -3.71
N THR A 466 -13.32 7.07 -3.58
CA THR A 466 -14.48 6.63 -2.81
C THR A 466 -15.27 5.53 -3.51
N GLU A 467 -15.19 5.43 -4.84
CA GLU A 467 -15.80 4.33 -5.61
C GLU A 467 -15.21 2.95 -5.25
N LEU A 468 -14.03 2.91 -4.63
CA LEU A 468 -13.38 1.69 -4.15
C LEU A 468 -13.89 1.23 -2.78
N LEU A 469 -14.77 1.99 -2.13
CA LEU A 469 -15.28 1.73 -0.78
C LEU A 469 -16.63 1.02 -0.82
N ASN A 470 -16.88 0.17 0.17
CA ASN A 470 -18.20 -0.43 0.37
C ASN A 470 -19.22 0.59 0.92
N GLU A 471 -20.51 0.41 0.60
CA GLU A 471 -21.63 1.26 1.08
C GLU A 471 -22.12 0.89 2.50
N ASP A 472 -21.59 -0.18 3.07
CA ASP A 472 -21.87 -0.67 4.41
C ASP A 472 -20.58 -0.72 5.25
N ALA A 473 -20.70 -1.00 6.55
CA ALA A 473 -19.57 -1.02 7.47
C ALA A 473 -18.69 -2.28 7.31
N THR A 474 -18.31 -2.57 6.07
CA THR A 474 -17.49 -3.72 5.65
C THR A 474 -16.18 -3.20 5.03
N PRO A 475 -15.01 -3.73 5.41
CA PRO A 475 -13.73 -3.26 4.88
C PRO A 475 -13.58 -3.56 3.40
N ALA A 476 -13.12 -2.57 2.63
CA ALA A 476 -12.68 -2.77 1.24
C ALA A 476 -11.20 -3.21 1.24
N ILE A 477 -10.92 -4.39 0.67
CA ILE A 477 -9.61 -5.03 0.73
C ILE A 477 -9.15 -5.41 -0.68
N TYR A 478 -7.92 -5.05 -1.01
CA TYR A 478 -7.34 -5.27 -2.34
C TYR A 478 -5.94 -5.90 -2.27
N ALA A 479 -5.63 -6.78 -3.21
CA ALA A 479 -4.26 -7.08 -3.60
C ALA A 479 -3.87 -6.17 -4.78
N ILE A 480 -2.62 -5.69 -4.82
CA ILE A 480 -2.16 -4.73 -5.84
C ILE A 480 -1.15 -5.43 -6.74
N LYS A 481 -1.53 -5.69 -7.99
CA LYS A 481 -0.70 -6.38 -8.99
C LYS A 481 -0.15 -5.39 -9.99
N PHE A 482 1.15 -5.45 -10.27
CA PHE A 482 1.78 -4.63 -11.29
C PHE A 482 1.57 -5.23 -12.68
N ILE A 483 1.18 -4.38 -13.62
CA ILE A 483 0.99 -4.76 -15.04
C ILE A 483 1.84 -3.91 -15.99
N SER A 484 2.58 -2.91 -15.49
CA SER A 484 3.66 -2.26 -16.22
C SER A 484 4.91 -3.14 -16.31
N GLY A 485 5.81 -2.81 -17.25
CA GLY A 485 7.06 -3.55 -17.47
C GLY A 485 6.93 -4.81 -18.32
N ALA A 486 5.77 -5.06 -18.94
CA ALA A 486 5.54 -6.23 -19.81
C ALA A 486 6.49 -6.26 -21.03
N ASP A 487 6.87 -5.07 -21.53
CA ASP A 487 7.72 -4.89 -22.71
C ASP A 487 9.21 -4.67 -22.37
N ALA A 488 9.61 -4.91 -21.12
CA ALA A 488 11.01 -4.76 -20.70
C ALA A 488 11.94 -5.66 -21.52
N GLU A 489 13.09 -5.13 -21.97
CA GLU A 489 14.05 -5.89 -22.75
C GLU A 489 14.76 -6.96 -21.89
N ASP A 490 15.35 -7.97 -22.54
CA ASP A 490 16.11 -9.03 -21.86
C ASP A 490 17.22 -8.43 -20.98
N GLY A 491 17.11 -8.63 -19.66
CA GLY A 491 18.06 -8.14 -18.66
C GLY A 491 17.65 -6.85 -17.95
N GLU A 492 16.55 -6.21 -18.35
CA GLU A 492 15.98 -5.06 -17.66
C GLU A 492 15.17 -5.46 -16.43
N VAL A 493 14.96 -4.49 -15.54
CA VAL A 493 14.20 -4.67 -14.30
C VAL A 493 12.72 -4.53 -14.58
N SER A 494 11.97 -5.62 -14.45
CA SER A 494 10.51 -5.64 -14.66
C SER A 494 9.75 -6.09 -13.42
N GLU A 495 8.78 -5.28 -13.04
CA GLU A 495 7.77 -5.55 -12.01
C GLU A 495 6.56 -6.34 -12.53
N TYR A 496 6.50 -6.63 -13.83
CA TYR A 496 5.31 -7.20 -14.48
C TYR A 496 4.85 -8.50 -13.80
N GLY A 497 3.56 -8.55 -13.47
CA GLY A 497 2.91 -9.72 -12.86
C GLY A 497 3.20 -9.90 -11.36
N GLN A 498 4.04 -9.06 -10.76
CA GLN A 498 4.39 -9.11 -9.35
C GLN A 498 3.37 -8.36 -8.48
N TYR A 499 3.37 -8.62 -7.18
CA TYR A 499 2.43 -8.01 -6.23
C TYR A 499 3.14 -7.07 -5.27
N LEU A 500 2.48 -5.97 -4.92
CA LEU A 500 2.96 -5.05 -3.88
C LEU A 500 2.96 -5.74 -2.52
N THR A 501 4.04 -5.58 -1.78
CA THR A 501 4.13 -5.89 -0.36
C THR A 501 5.15 -4.98 0.32
N VAL A 502 5.47 -5.26 1.57
CA VAL A 502 6.46 -4.51 2.34
C VAL A 502 7.51 -5.46 2.94
N GLU A 503 8.72 -4.96 3.08
CA GLU A 503 9.79 -5.68 3.78
C GLU A 503 10.50 -4.75 4.77
N SER A 504 11.21 -5.35 5.71
CA SER A 504 12.08 -4.65 6.65
C SER A 504 13.25 -4.03 5.92
N ASN A 505 13.48 -2.73 6.12
CA ASN A 505 14.61 -2.04 5.48
C ASN A 505 15.90 -2.08 6.33
N GLY A 506 15.90 -2.81 7.44
CA GLY A 506 17.04 -2.96 8.36
C GLY A 506 17.26 -1.77 9.30
N SER A 507 16.46 -0.71 9.21
CA SER A 507 16.56 0.46 10.08
C SER A 507 16.28 0.13 11.55
N THR A 508 16.95 0.86 12.44
CA THR A 508 16.70 0.81 13.89
C THR A 508 15.64 1.82 14.34
N SER A 509 15.19 2.73 13.46
CA SER A 509 14.17 3.73 13.76
C SER A 509 12.76 3.19 13.46
N PRO A 510 11.84 3.12 14.44
CA PRO A 510 10.49 2.60 14.25
C PRO A 510 9.70 3.27 13.12
N SER A 511 9.94 4.57 12.87
CA SER A 511 9.25 5.36 11.84
C SER A 511 9.71 5.07 10.40
N ASN A 512 10.82 4.35 10.23
CA ASN A 512 11.41 4.09 8.93
C ASN A 512 11.96 2.66 8.85
N SER A 513 11.25 1.68 9.42
CA SER A 513 11.68 0.27 9.44
C SER A 513 11.24 -0.54 8.22
N TRP A 514 10.41 0.03 7.35
CA TRP A 514 9.76 -0.68 6.25
C TRP A 514 10.03 0.00 4.91
N ARG A 515 10.00 -0.77 3.83
CA ARG A 515 10.02 -0.26 2.44
C ARG A 515 9.04 -1.05 1.57
N ALA A 516 8.52 -0.40 0.54
CA ALA A 516 7.68 -1.03 -0.48
C ALA A 516 8.54 -1.90 -1.41
N VAL A 517 8.05 -3.10 -1.72
CA VAL A 517 8.70 -4.04 -2.63
C VAL A 517 7.66 -4.73 -3.51
N THR A 518 8.10 -5.29 -4.63
CA THR A 518 7.31 -6.22 -5.43
C THR A 518 7.79 -7.65 -5.22
N MET A 519 6.89 -8.62 -5.23
CA MET A 519 7.26 -10.04 -5.14
C MET A 519 6.57 -10.87 -6.24
N PRO A 520 7.31 -11.76 -6.92
CA PRO A 520 6.73 -12.78 -7.78
C PRO A 520 6.08 -13.90 -6.95
N ASN A 521 5.21 -14.70 -7.57
CA ASN A 521 4.59 -15.89 -6.96
C ASN A 521 3.91 -15.62 -5.59
N ALA A 522 3.35 -14.43 -5.41
CA ALA A 522 2.67 -14.06 -4.18
C ALA A 522 1.34 -14.82 -4.02
N ASN A 523 1.03 -15.21 -2.78
CA ASN A 523 -0.31 -15.67 -2.43
C ASN A 523 -1.18 -14.45 -2.14
N GLU A 524 -2.06 -14.09 -3.07
CA GLU A 524 -2.97 -12.94 -2.95
C GLU A 524 -3.99 -13.04 -1.79
N ASN A 525 -4.15 -14.23 -1.19
CA ASN A 525 -4.97 -14.43 -0.01
C ASN A 525 -4.19 -14.24 1.31
N ASP A 526 -2.86 -14.15 1.25
CA ASP A 526 -2.05 -13.85 2.43
C ASP A 526 -2.22 -12.37 2.83
N PRO A 527 -2.52 -12.08 4.11
CA PRO A 527 -2.64 -10.72 4.62
C PRO A 527 -1.40 -9.82 4.40
N LEU A 528 -0.22 -10.39 4.14
CA LEU A 528 0.99 -9.66 3.78
C LEU A 528 0.94 -9.06 2.35
N TYR A 529 0.08 -9.57 1.47
CA TYR A 529 -0.13 -9.06 0.11
C TYR A 529 -1.47 -8.32 -0.07
N GLN A 530 -2.20 -8.13 1.02
CA GLN A 530 -3.50 -7.46 1.03
C GLN A 530 -3.43 -6.12 1.75
N PHE A 531 -4.17 -5.15 1.21
CA PHE A 531 -4.27 -3.80 1.75
C PHE A 531 -5.73 -3.46 1.99
N VAL A 532 -6.05 -3.05 3.21
CA VAL A 532 -7.37 -2.53 3.58
C VAL A 532 -7.41 -1.03 3.40
N LEU A 533 -8.47 -0.50 2.80
CA LEU A 533 -8.62 0.94 2.63
C LEU A 533 -8.92 1.60 3.97
N SER A 534 -7.97 2.41 4.45
CA SER A 534 -7.93 2.94 5.82
C SER A 534 -8.12 4.45 5.89
N GLY A 535 -8.04 5.14 4.75
CA GLY A 535 -8.28 6.57 4.67
C GLY A 535 -8.36 7.07 3.24
N VAL A 536 -8.86 8.29 3.12
CA VAL A 536 -8.79 9.11 1.91
C VAL A 536 -8.35 10.50 2.33
N LYS A 537 -7.45 11.12 1.56
CA LYS A 537 -7.02 12.50 1.80
C LYS A 537 -7.60 13.39 0.70
N ASP A 538 -8.09 14.55 1.12
CA ASP A 538 -8.51 15.66 0.26
C ASP A 538 -7.34 16.66 0.17
N PHE A 539 -7.04 17.11 -1.04
CA PHE A 539 -5.99 18.10 -1.32
C PHE A 539 -6.54 19.40 -1.93
N ASP A 540 -7.85 19.52 -2.13
CA ASP A 540 -8.49 20.76 -2.57
C ASP A 540 -9.50 21.27 -1.52
N LYS A 541 -10.12 22.42 -1.78
CA LYS A 541 -11.18 22.97 -0.92
C LYS A 541 -12.57 22.59 -1.45
N ASP A 542 -12.61 21.78 -2.49
CA ASP A 542 -13.77 21.51 -3.32
C ASP A 542 -14.40 20.16 -2.97
N GLY A 543 -13.77 19.37 -2.08
CA GLY A 543 -14.35 18.18 -1.44
C GLY A 543 -14.20 16.90 -2.26
N ASN A 544 -13.27 16.88 -3.23
CA ASN A 544 -12.97 15.70 -4.02
C ASN A 544 -11.84 14.89 -3.35
N TYR A 545 -12.11 13.65 -3.00
CA TYR A 545 -11.11 12.76 -2.43
C TYR A 545 -10.22 12.17 -3.54
N GLU A 546 -8.92 12.42 -3.47
CA GLU A 546 -8.02 12.14 -4.60
C GLU A 546 -6.86 11.22 -4.24
N THR A 547 -6.54 11.08 -2.95
CA THR A 547 -5.45 10.21 -2.50
C THR A 547 -5.99 9.10 -1.64
N LEU A 548 -5.81 7.89 -2.13
CA LEU A 548 -6.12 6.66 -1.40
C LEU A 548 -5.09 6.45 -0.29
N VAL A 549 -5.54 6.01 0.88
CA VAL A 549 -4.69 5.43 1.93
C VAL A 549 -5.12 3.99 2.16
N ALA A 550 -4.22 3.06 1.88
CA ALA A 550 -4.42 1.62 2.04
C ALA A 550 -3.39 1.07 3.02
N THR A 551 -3.78 0.28 4.01
CA THR A 551 -2.88 -0.26 5.03
C THR A 551 -2.65 -1.75 4.81
N ASN A 552 -1.39 -2.19 4.77
CA ASN A 552 -1.06 -3.60 4.69
C ASN A 552 -1.64 -4.35 5.90
N ARG A 553 -2.44 -5.40 5.64
CA ARG A 553 -3.25 -6.03 6.69
C ARG A 553 -2.42 -6.69 7.78
N GLN A 554 -1.27 -7.28 7.44
CA GLN A 554 -0.39 -7.95 8.42
C GLN A 554 0.55 -6.96 9.13
N THR A 555 1.18 -6.05 8.42
CA THR A 555 2.28 -5.24 8.99
C THR A 555 1.83 -3.88 9.53
N LYS A 556 0.60 -3.47 9.22
CA LYS A 556 0.03 -2.14 9.50
C LYS A 556 0.79 -0.98 8.84
N VAL A 557 1.63 -1.27 7.86
CA VAL A 557 2.34 -0.24 7.08
C VAL A 557 1.33 0.40 6.12
N PRO A 558 1.05 1.71 6.23
CA PRO A 558 0.20 2.39 5.27
C PRO A 558 0.87 2.39 3.90
N PHE A 559 0.10 2.68 2.87
CA PHE A 559 0.45 2.96 1.48
C PHE A 559 -0.49 4.08 1.02
N SER A 560 0.02 5.10 0.32
CA SER A 560 -0.80 6.22 -0.12
C SER A 560 -0.41 6.69 -1.50
N ALA A 561 -1.41 6.87 -2.36
CA ALA A 561 -1.21 7.24 -3.75
C ALA A 561 -2.42 7.94 -4.37
N VAL A 562 -2.14 8.79 -5.35
CA VAL A 562 -3.13 9.26 -6.32
C VAL A 562 -3.27 8.20 -7.41
N LEU A 563 -4.50 7.88 -7.77
CA LEU A 563 -4.83 6.91 -8.80
C LEU A 563 -5.42 7.62 -10.01
N TYR A 564 -4.99 7.20 -11.20
CA TYR A 564 -5.60 7.64 -12.45
C TYR A 564 -6.15 6.43 -13.19
N LYS A 565 -7.45 6.44 -13.49
CA LYS A 565 -8.15 5.38 -14.23
C LYS A 565 -7.51 5.17 -15.60
N GLU A 566 -7.38 3.90 -15.99
CA GLU A 566 -6.95 3.46 -17.32
C GLU A 566 -8.03 2.59 -17.94
N GLU A 567 -9.20 3.19 -18.20
CA GLU A 567 -10.41 2.45 -18.62
C GLU A 567 -10.19 1.62 -19.91
N ALA A 568 -9.27 2.06 -20.79
CA ALA A 568 -8.91 1.33 -21.99
C ALA A 568 -8.19 -0.01 -21.72
N LEU A 569 -7.61 -0.20 -20.53
CA LEU A 569 -6.86 -1.39 -20.12
C LEU A 569 -7.68 -2.35 -19.25
N GLY A 570 -8.86 -1.93 -18.78
CA GLY A 570 -9.82 -2.76 -18.04
C GLY A 570 -10.27 -2.14 -16.70
N ASP A 571 -11.20 -2.84 -16.04
CA ASP A 571 -11.73 -2.43 -14.74
C ASP A 571 -10.65 -2.48 -13.65
N ASN A 572 -10.69 -1.52 -12.74
CA ASN A 572 -9.74 -1.40 -11.62
C ASN A 572 -8.27 -1.37 -12.03
N VAL A 573 -7.98 -0.86 -13.23
CA VAL A 573 -6.62 -0.59 -13.69
C VAL A 573 -6.31 0.91 -13.52
N TYR A 574 -5.17 1.18 -12.88
CA TYR A 574 -4.76 2.53 -12.55
C TYR A 574 -3.28 2.77 -12.83
N THR A 575 -2.96 3.97 -13.31
CA THR A 575 -1.61 4.51 -13.16
C THR A 575 -1.48 5.10 -11.76
N ILE A 576 -0.42 4.72 -11.04
CA ILE A 576 -0.23 5.06 -9.63
C ILE A 576 0.87 6.11 -9.40
N TYR A 577 0.57 7.08 -8.53
CA TYR A 577 1.51 8.10 -8.10
C TYR A 577 1.56 8.17 -6.57
N PRO A 578 2.58 7.56 -5.93
CA PRO A 578 2.70 7.56 -4.48
C PRO A 578 2.90 8.97 -3.91
N ASP A 579 2.32 9.21 -2.74
CA ASP A 579 2.43 10.47 -1.99
C ASP A 579 3.88 10.73 -1.52
N LYS A 580 4.32 12.00 -1.49
CA LYS A 580 5.70 12.42 -1.20
C LYS A 580 6.09 12.23 0.28
N GLU A 581 5.14 12.01 1.18
CA GLU A 581 5.38 12.00 2.64
C GLU A 581 5.96 10.67 3.21
N LEU A 582 6.14 9.62 2.41
CA LEU A 582 6.66 8.32 2.86
C LEU A 582 7.86 7.84 2.01
N PRO A 583 8.73 6.94 2.50
CA PRO A 583 10.01 6.58 1.87
C PRO A 583 9.91 5.79 0.54
N TRP A 584 8.83 5.95 -0.24
CA TRP A 584 8.53 5.17 -1.44
C TRP A 584 8.60 5.96 -2.75
N GLU A 585 9.42 7.00 -2.85
CA GLU A 585 9.76 7.56 -4.17
C GLU A 585 10.26 6.48 -5.13
N ASN A 586 10.81 5.40 -4.58
CA ASN A 586 11.25 4.24 -5.32
C ASN A 586 10.74 2.95 -4.67
N ILE A 587 10.52 1.95 -5.50
CA ILE A 587 10.14 0.59 -5.10
C ILE A 587 11.32 -0.36 -5.36
N GLN A 588 11.45 -1.39 -4.51
CA GLN A 588 12.38 -2.49 -4.77
C GLN A 588 11.66 -3.56 -5.59
N VAL A 589 12.08 -3.73 -6.84
CA VAL A 589 11.53 -4.74 -7.74
C VAL A 589 12.30 -6.03 -7.58
N ALA A 590 11.60 -7.12 -7.30
CA ALA A 590 12.20 -8.44 -7.26
C ALA A 590 12.62 -8.91 -8.65
N THR A 591 13.81 -9.49 -8.72
CA THR A 591 14.44 -10.04 -9.93
C THR A 591 15.06 -11.38 -9.60
N ASP A 592 15.17 -12.25 -10.60
CA ASP A 592 15.90 -13.51 -10.48
C ASP A 592 17.31 -13.33 -11.04
N GLU A 593 18.33 -13.53 -10.21
CA GLU A 593 19.74 -13.59 -10.60
C GLU A 593 20.32 -14.95 -10.18
N ASP A 594 20.54 -15.83 -11.16
CA ASP A 594 21.09 -17.18 -10.97
C ASP A 594 20.25 -18.07 -10.02
N GLY A 595 18.92 -18.00 -10.12
CA GLY A 595 17.98 -18.76 -9.28
C GLY A 595 17.84 -18.20 -7.87
N LYS A 596 18.21 -16.93 -7.67
CA LYS A 596 18.11 -16.22 -6.39
C LYS A 596 17.34 -14.93 -6.56
N LEU A 597 16.45 -14.66 -5.62
CA LEU A 597 15.76 -13.39 -5.49
C LEU A 597 16.77 -12.28 -5.19
N LYS A 598 16.70 -11.20 -5.96
CA LYS A 598 17.44 -9.95 -5.75
C LYS A 598 16.53 -8.76 -5.97
N PHE A 599 16.78 -7.68 -5.23
CA PHE A 599 16.01 -6.44 -5.36
C PHE A 599 16.77 -5.38 -6.13
N LYS A 600 16.08 -4.76 -7.09
CA LYS A 600 16.58 -3.62 -7.86
C LYS A 600 15.64 -2.43 -7.71
N LYS A 601 16.21 -1.24 -7.53
CA LYS A 601 15.46 -0.01 -7.31
C LYS A 601 14.88 0.53 -8.62
N LYS A 602 13.58 0.84 -8.65
CA LYS A 602 12.90 1.51 -9.78
C LYS A 602 12.01 2.65 -9.27
N SER A 603 11.74 3.65 -10.12
CA SER A 603 10.78 4.71 -9.80
C SER A 603 9.39 4.10 -9.61
N PHE A 604 8.71 4.44 -8.52
CA PHE A 604 7.36 3.94 -8.25
C PHE A 604 6.28 4.80 -8.94
N LYS A 605 6.61 6.04 -9.29
CA LYS A 605 5.70 6.98 -9.96
C LYS A 605 5.43 6.55 -11.40
N GLY A 606 4.15 6.52 -11.78
CA GLY A 606 3.71 6.24 -13.14
C GLY A 606 3.61 4.75 -13.49
N MET A 607 3.76 3.85 -12.52
CA MET A 607 3.55 2.41 -12.73
C MET A 607 2.07 2.09 -12.96
N LEU A 608 1.80 1.05 -13.76
CA LEU A 608 0.44 0.54 -13.98
C LEU A 608 0.15 -0.61 -13.03
N VAL A 609 -0.97 -0.53 -12.32
CA VAL A 609 -1.42 -1.54 -11.38
C VAL A 609 -2.87 -1.95 -11.63
N GLN A 610 -3.18 -3.21 -11.35
CA GLN A 610 -4.53 -3.72 -11.22
C GLN A 610 -4.84 -3.91 -9.73
N LEU A 611 -5.94 -3.32 -9.25
CA LEU A 611 -6.47 -3.59 -7.92
C LEU A 611 -7.40 -4.81 -7.99
N ILE A 612 -7.03 -5.87 -7.26
CA ILE A 612 -7.78 -7.13 -7.20
C ILE A 612 -8.54 -7.17 -5.88
N GLU A 613 -9.85 -6.96 -5.94
CA GLU A 613 -10.73 -7.00 -4.76
C GLU A 613 -10.72 -8.38 -4.09
N LYS A 614 -10.83 -8.39 -2.76
CA LYS A 614 -10.89 -9.60 -1.94
C LYS A 614 -12.21 -9.66 -1.17
N GLU A 615 -13.13 -10.48 -1.68
CA GLU A 615 -14.37 -10.85 -1.00
C GLU A 615 -14.13 -11.98 0.02
N ASN A 616 -14.96 -12.04 1.08
CA ASN A 616 -14.96 -13.14 2.07
C ASN A 616 -13.58 -13.45 2.68
N VAL A 617 -12.87 -12.41 3.09
CA VAL A 617 -11.49 -12.52 3.57
C VAL A 617 -11.40 -13.36 4.86
N ASP A 618 -10.71 -14.49 4.77
CA ASP A 618 -10.40 -15.33 5.94
C ASP A 618 -9.40 -14.61 6.85
N LYS A 619 -9.81 -14.36 8.10
CA LYS A 619 -8.95 -13.74 9.11
C LYS A 619 -7.76 -14.61 9.52
N PHE A 620 -7.82 -15.93 9.31
CA PHE A 620 -6.73 -16.86 9.62
C PHE A 620 -5.88 -17.25 8.41
N ALA A 621 -6.12 -16.64 7.25
CA ALA A 621 -5.44 -17.01 6.01
C ALA A 621 -3.92 -17.09 6.20
N THR A 622 -3.34 -18.22 5.77
CA THR A 622 -1.91 -18.58 5.89
C THR A 622 -1.36 -18.84 7.29
N PHE A 623 -2.17 -18.79 8.34
CA PHE A 623 -1.77 -19.18 9.70
C PHE A 623 -2.33 -20.56 10.06
N GLU A 624 -1.63 -21.29 10.92
CA GLU A 624 -2.07 -22.60 11.40
C GLU A 624 -3.34 -22.50 12.27
N THR A 625 -4.32 -23.34 11.96
CA THR A 625 -5.63 -23.41 12.60
C THR A 625 -5.97 -24.78 13.17
N ALA A 626 -5.04 -25.75 13.19
CA ALA A 626 -5.24 -27.06 13.79
C ALA A 626 -5.80 -26.96 15.22
N GLU A 627 -6.77 -27.81 15.56
CA GLU A 627 -7.20 -27.96 16.95
C GLU A 627 -6.18 -28.77 17.76
N SER A 628 -6.13 -28.51 19.07
CA SER A 628 -5.33 -29.34 19.97
C SER A 628 -5.73 -30.80 19.82
N GLU A 629 -4.75 -31.68 19.66
CA GLU A 629 -4.90 -33.14 19.59
C GLU A 629 -5.37 -33.73 18.24
N GLU A 630 -5.50 -32.93 17.17
CA GLU A 630 -5.88 -33.40 15.82
C GLU A 630 -4.85 -34.30 15.11
N GLY A 631 -3.67 -34.48 15.69
CA GLY A 631 -2.68 -35.41 15.14
C GLY A 631 -1.28 -35.14 15.65
N LEU A 632 -0.36 -35.96 15.15
CA LEU A 632 1.08 -35.77 15.30
C LEU A 632 1.61 -35.08 14.04
N TYR A 633 2.69 -34.32 14.19
CA TYR A 633 3.33 -33.56 13.12
C TYR A 633 4.81 -33.89 13.07
N THR A 634 5.35 -33.98 11.87
CA THR A 634 6.78 -34.11 11.63
C THR A 634 7.29 -32.81 11.02
N PHE A 635 8.41 -32.31 11.52
CA PHE A 635 9.12 -31.19 10.89
C PHE A 635 10.18 -31.74 9.94
N GLU A 636 10.01 -31.42 8.66
CA GLU A 636 10.87 -31.87 7.58
C GLU A 636 11.71 -30.71 7.06
N PHE A 637 12.94 -31.00 6.64
CA PHE A 637 13.89 -30.05 6.10
C PHE A 637 14.19 -30.42 4.65
N ALA A 638 13.79 -29.55 3.73
CA ALA A 638 13.93 -29.78 2.30
C ALA A 638 14.19 -28.47 1.55
N LYS A 639 14.68 -28.55 0.31
CA LYS A 639 14.86 -27.37 -0.54
C LYS A 639 13.53 -26.81 -1.04
N THR A 640 12.62 -27.72 -1.40
CA THR A 640 11.29 -27.45 -1.95
C THR A 640 10.32 -28.51 -1.45
N ALA A 641 9.01 -28.25 -1.59
CA ALA A 641 7.95 -29.20 -1.24
C ALA A 641 8.02 -30.52 -2.04
N GLU A 642 8.63 -30.53 -3.23
CA GLU A 642 8.75 -31.69 -4.13
C GLU A 642 10.06 -32.48 -3.97
N SER A 643 10.94 -32.06 -3.06
CA SER A 643 12.23 -32.74 -2.86
C SER A 643 12.04 -34.16 -2.33
N GLU A 644 12.68 -35.15 -2.96
CA GLU A 644 12.75 -36.53 -2.44
C GLU A 644 13.73 -36.64 -1.27
N ASP A 645 14.84 -35.90 -1.33
CA ASP A 645 15.82 -35.83 -0.24
C ASP A 645 15.26 -34.98 0.91
N ARG A 646 15.08 -35.59 2.09
CA ARG A 646 14.53 -34.95 3.29
C ARG A 646 15.29 -35.32 4.54
N LEU A 647 15.48 -34.32 5.39
CA LEU A 647 15.93 -34.50 6.76
C LEU A 647 14.81 -34.12 7.73
N PHE A 648 14.95 -34.51 8.99
CA PHE A 648 13.86 -34.40 9.97
C PHE A 648 14.38 -33.85 11.29
N ALA A 649 13.51 -33.21 12.06
CA ALA A 649 13.81 -32.82 13.43
C ALA A 649 13.63 -34.01 14.39
N ALA A 650 14.56 -34.17 15.33
CA ALA A 650 14.47 -35.13 16.40
C ALA A 650 15.11 -34.68 17.71
N ALA A 651 14.66 -35.26 18.82
CA ALA A 651 15.26 -35.13 20.13
C ALA A 651 16.62 -35.85 20.16
N THR A 652 17.60 -35.26 20.84
CA THR A 652 18.85 -35.97 21.12
C THR A 652 18.59 -36.94 22.28
N ARG A 653 19.15 -38.16 22.24
CA ARG A 653 19.06 -39.13 23.35
C ARG A 653 20.44 -39.49 23.89
N ASN A 654 20.57 -39.72 25.20
CA ASN A 654 21.80 -40.25 25.79
C ASN A 654 21.88 -41.79 25.66
N THR A 655 22.93 -42.41 26.21
CA THR A 655 23.11 -43.88 26.17
C THR A 655 22.05 -44.65 26.95
N ASP A 656 21.33 -43.97 27.85
CA ASP A 656 20.23 -44.51 28.65
C ASP A 656 18.86 -44.19 28.02
N ASP A 657 18.85 -43.68 26.78
CA ASP A 657 17.68 -43.28 25.99
C ASP A 657 16.88 -42.09 26.57
N GLU A 658 17.48 -41.31 27.47
CA GLU A 658 16.87 -40.09 28.01
C GLU A 658 17.10 -38.90 27.08
N ILE A 659 16.10 -38.03 26.98
CA ILE A 659 16.13 -36.84 26.13
C ILE A 659 17.18 -35.82 26.61
N GLN A 660 18.06 -35.44 25.70
CA GLN A 660 18.98 -34.32 25.80
C GLN A 660 18.36 -33.13 25.05
N TYR A 661 18.30 -31.98 25.71
CA TYR A 661 17.56 -30.76 25.36
C TYR A 661 17.89 -30.11 23.99
N THR A 662 18.62 -30.75 23.08
CA THR A 662 18.94 -30.22 21.74
C THR A 662 18.12 -30.91 20.64
N GLY A 663 17.41 -30.12 19.83
CA GLY A 663 16.79 -30.61 18.59
C GLY A 663 17.88 -30.84 17.52
N ARG A 664 17.91 -32.02 16.93
CA ARG A 664 18.90 -32.43 15.94
C ARG A 664 18.29 -32.83 14.61
N VAL A 665 19.09 -32.69 13.56
CA VAL A 665 18.77 -33.15 12.22
C VAL A 665 19.03 -34.65 12.11
N VAL A 666 18.06 -35.41 11.62
CA VAL A 666 18.12 -36.87 11.45
C VAL A 666 17.51 -37.34 10.12
N THR A 667 17.59 -38.64 9.85
CA THR A 667 16.93 -39.31 8.72
C THR A 667 15.50 -39.74 9.07
N ALA A 668 14.70 -40.07 8.06
CA ALA A 668 13.31 -40.52 8.23
C ALA A 668 13.16 -41.66 9.25
N THR A 669 14.11 -42.59 9.28
CA THR A 669 14.09 -43.77 10.17
C THR A 669 14.11 -43.45 11.66
N THR A 670 14.58 -42.26 12.04
CA THR A 670 14.66 -41.81 13.43
C THR A 670 13.98 -40.46 13.62
N ALA A 671 13.11 -40.09 12.68
CA ALA A 671 12.34 -38.85 12.76
C ALA A 671 11.39 -38.92 13.95
N ASP A 672 11.31 -37.80 14.67
CA ASP A 672 10.41 -37.66 15.79
C ASP A 672 9.17 -36.86 15.41
N GLN A 673 8.12 -37.09 16.18
CA GLN A 673 6.84 -36.43 16.00
C GLN A 673 6.59 -35.39 17.11
N PHE A 674 5.73 -34.43 16.80
CA PHE A 674 5.37 -33.30 17.64
C PHE A 674 3.86 -33.13 17.68
N GLU A 675 3.37 -32.54 18.75
CA GLU A 675 1.97 -32.21 18.96
C GLU A 675 1.80 -30.70 19.02
N LEU A 676 0.81 -30.20 18.32
CA LEU A 676 0.39 -28.80 18.43
C LEU A 676 -0.68 -28.69 19.51
N ILE A 677 -0.38 -27.92 20.56
CA ILE A 677 -1.32 -27.67 21.66
C ILE A 677 -1.63 -26.18 21.67
N ARG A 678 -2.86 -25.80 21.31
CA ARG A 678 -3.30 -24.40 21.39
C ARG A 678 -3.09 -23.87 22.80
N VAL A 679 -2.41 -22.73 22.90
CA VAL A 679 -2.23 -22.01 24.15
C VAL A 679 -3.60 -21.55 24.64
N LYS A 680 -3.90 -21.80 25.91
CA LYS A 680 -5.16 -21.38 26.54
C LYS A 680 -4.97 -20.13 27.37
N GLU A 681 -5.97 -19.27 27.40
CA GLU A 681 -6.06 -18.19 28.37
C GLU A 681 -6.43 -18.71 29.78
N SER A 682 -6.36 -17.85 30.79
CA SER A 682 -6.76 -18.18 32.17
C SER A 682 -8.21 -18.63 32.33
N ASN A 683 -9.08 -18.27 31.38
CA ASN A 683 -10.48 -18.68 31.31
C ASN A 683 -10.70 -20.05 30.61
N GLY A 684 -9.63 -20.68 30.10
CA GLY A 684 -9.67 -21.98 29.42
C GLY A 684 -10.00 -21.94 27.93
N LYS A 685 -10.23 -20.76 27.33
CA LYS A 685 -10.42 -20.58 25.88
C LYS A 685 -9.08 -20.54 25.14
N ASP A 686 -9.09 -20.83 23.85
CA ASP A 686 -7.91 -20.66 23.00
C ASP A 686 -7.47 -19.19 22.95
N LYS A 687 -6.16 -18.96 23.12
CA LYS A 687 -5.53 -17.66 22.92
C LYS A 687 -5.54 -17.37 21.42
N VAL A 688 -6.26 -16.33 21.03
CA VAL A 688 -6.25 -15.77 19.67
C VAL A 688 -5.63 -14.40 19.74
N THR A 689 -4.58 -14.18 18.95
CA THR A 689 -3.96 -12.85 18.83
C THR A 689 -4.44 -12.23 17.53
N ASN A 690 -4.77 -10.94 17.59
CA ASN A 690 -5.34 -10.20 16.46
C ASN A 690 -4.47 -9.01 16.09
N ILE A 691 -4.34 -8.77 14.79
CA ILE A 691 -3.88 -7.52 14.19
C ILE A 691 -5.12 -6.82 13.66
N LEU A 692 -5.46 -5.69 14.29
CA LEU A 692 -6.67 -4.92 13.98
C LEU A 692 -6.30 -3.71 13.13
N ASN A 693 -6.96 -3.57 11.98
CA ASN A 693 -6.81 -2.44 11.08
C ASN A 693 -8.07 -1.57 11.07
N ASP A 694 -7.84 -0.26 11.09
CA ASP A 694 -8.88 0.71 10.84
C ASP A 694 -9.22 0.69 9.35
N PHE A 695 -10.51 0.82 9.05
CA PHE A 695 -10.99 0.93 7.68
C PHE A 695 -12.04 2.03 7.57
N ILE A 696 -12.23 2.49 6.33
CA ILE A 696 -13.25 3.46 5.96
C ILE A 696 -14.29 2.81 5.04
N TYR A 697 -15.50 3.37 5.06
CA TYR A 697 -16.61 2.96 4.23
C TYR A 697 -17.47 4.17 3.84
N LEU A 698 -18.31 4.00 2.82
CA LEU A 698 -19.28 5.00 2.42
C LEU A 698 -20.58 4.84 3.21
N SER A 699 -21.11 5.94 3.72
CA SER A 699 -22.41 5.96 4.41
C SER A 699 -23.19 7.18 3.95
N ASN A 700 -24.24 6.96 3.16
CA ASN A 700 -25.04 8.01 2.52
C ASN A 700 -24.16 9.00 1.71
N GLY A 701 -23.21 8.48 0.93
CA GLY A 701 -22.28 9.29 0.13
C GLY A 701 -21.21 10.03 0.93
N THR A 702 -21.08 9.77 2.23
CA THR A 702 -20.03 10.37 3.09
C THR A 702 -19.08 9.29 3.57
N VAL A 703 -17.77 9.55 3.45
CA VAL A 703 -16.74 8.65 3.97
C VAL A 703 -16.74 8.66 5.50
N LYS A 704 -16.78 7.49 6.11
CA LYS A 704 -16.71 7.29 7.56
C LYS A 704 -15.65 6.29 7.92
N THR A 705 -14.93 6.54 9.01
CA THR A 705 -14.09 5.53 9.65
C THR A 705 -14.96 4.64 10.53
N SER A 706 -14.75 3.32 10.46
CA SER A 706 -15.43 2.40 11.36
C SER A 706 -14.96 2.59 12.82
N ALA A 707 -15.91 2.95 13.68
CA ALA A 707 -15.66 3.18 15.10
C ALA A 707 -15.69 1.90 15.94
N ILE A 708 -16.36 0.85 15.46
CA ILE A 708 -16.63 -0.39 16.21
C ILE A 708 -15.93 -1.57 15.55
N GLU A 709 -16.30 -1.86 14.30
CA GLU A 709 -15.73 -2.97 13.53
C GLU A 709 -14.31 -2.64 13.08
N LYS A 710 -13.44 -3.65 13.06
CA LYS A 710 -12.07 -3.56 12.56
C LYS A 710 -11.82 -4.71 11.59
N ASP A 711 -11.08 -4.43 10.53
CA ASP A 711 -10.49 -5.51 9.74
C ASP A 711 -9.51 -6.29 10.63
N THR A 712 -9.57 -7.61 10.57
CA THR A 712 -8.89 -8.49 11.52
C THR A 712 -8.07 -9.53 10.79
N VAL A 713 -6.78 -9.60 11.12
CA VAL A 713 -5.93 -10.78 10.90
C VAL A 713 -5.77 -11.47 12.26
N ALA A 714 -6.00 -12.77 12.31
CA ALA A 714 -6.02 -13.55 13.54
C ALA A 714 -5.12 -14.77 13.41
N TYR A 715 -4.53 -15.20 14.53
CA TYR A 715 -3.75 -16.42 14.59
C TYR A 715 -3.75 -17.01 16.00
N TYR A 716 -3.62 -18.34 16.05
CA TYR A 716 -3.42 -19.09 17.29
C TYR A 716 -1.93 -19.18 17.62
N SER A 717 -1.64 -19.29 18.91
CA SER A 717 -0.31 -19.71 19.37
C SER A 717 -0.36 -21.16 19.85
N TYR A 718 0.70 -21.92 19.59
CA TYR A 718 0.81 -23.34 19.92
C TYR A 718 2.03 -23.61 20.81
N ASN A 719 1.84 -24.39 21.86
CA ASN A 719 2.94 -25.09 22.50
C ASN A 719 3.25 -26.32 21.66
N VAL A 720 4.42 -26.35 21.01
CA VAL A 720 4.87 -27.47 20.18
C VAL A 720 5.51 -28.51 21.10
N ARG A 721 4.77 -29.56 21.45
CA ARG A 721 5.20 -30.61 22.40
C ARG A 721 5.85 -31.76 21.67
N TYR A 722 7.02 -32.21 22.10
CA TYR A 722 7.64 -33.43 21.60
C TYR A 722 6.82 -34.66 22.01
N PHE A 723 6.52 -35.53 21.05
CA PHE A 723 5.77 -36.75 21.30
C PHE A 723 6.69 -37.88 21.78
N ALA A 724 6.77 -38.05 23.10
CA ALA A 724 7.57 -39.10 23.73
C ALA A 724 6.79 -39.79 24.88
N PRO A 725 5.87 -40.72 24.54
CA PRO A 725 4.98 -41.33 25.53
C PRO A 725 5.70 -42.31 26.48
N ASP A 726 6.92 -42.70 26.15
CA ASP A 726 7.86 -43.47 26.96
C ASP A 726 8.51 -42.65 28.09
N GLN A 727 8.42 -41.31 28.02
CA GLN A 727 9.07 -40.41 28.96
C GLN A 727 8.10 -39.96 30.06
N ASN A 728 8.65 -39.66 31.25
CA ASN A 728 7.86 -39.20 32.39
C ASN A 728 7.57 -37.70 32.36
N ASP A 729 8.47 -36.93 31.75
CA ASP A 729 8.37 -35.48 31.63
C ASP A 729 7.88 -35.08 30.24
N GLU A 730 7.18 -33.95 30.15
CA GLU A 730 6.78 -33.35 28.89
C GLU A 730 7.87 -32.39 28.40
N TYR A 731 8.19 -32.45 27.11
CA TYR A 731 9.19 -31.58 26.49
C TYR A 731 8.56 -30.75 25.37
N TYR A 732 8.94 -29.49 25.27
CA TYR A 732 8.39 -28.50 24.35
C TYR A 732 9.51 -27.85 23.54
N LEU A 733 9.26 -27.56 22.27
CA LEU A 733 10.14 -26.73 21.46
C LEU A 733 10.27 -25.35 22.12
N LYS A 734 11.50 -24.84 22.19
CA LYS A 734 11.84 -23.52 22.71
C LYS A 734 13.19 -23.09 22.15
N SER A 735 13.20 -22.00 21.39
CA SER A 735 14.38 -21.40 20.79
C SER A 735 15.21 -22.39 19.97
N GLY A 736 14.53 -23.25 19.19
CA GLY A 736 15.14 -24.29 18.38
C GLY A 736 15.63 -25.53 19.15
N SER A 737 15.37 -25.61 20.46
CA SER A 737 15.77 -26.69 21.38
C SER A 737 14.56 -27.24 22.13
N LEU A 738 14.73 -28.29 22.95
CA LEU A 738 13.66 -28.83 23.79
C LEU A 738 13.79 -28.33 25.23
N ALA A 739 12.67 -28.10 25.91
CA ALA A 739 12.62 -27.67 27.31
C ALA A 739 11.40 -28.27 28.03
N THR A 740 11.46 -28.45 29.34
CA THR A 740 10.31 -28.91 30.15
C THR A 740 9.29 -27.81 30.44
N THR A 741 9.60 -26.56 30.07
CA THR A 741 8.68 -25.43 30.16
C THR A 741 8.11 -25.11 28.77
N PRO A 742 6.78 -24.99 28.63
CA PRO A 742 6.17 -24.64 27.35
C PRO A 742 6.63 -23.27 26.84
N SER A 743 6.77 -23.15 25.52
CA SER A 743 6.98 -21.88 24.80
C SER A 743 5.97 -21.80 23.65
N ALA A 744 5.31 -20.66 23.54
CA ALA A 744 4.25 -20.44 22.55
C ALA A 744 4.87 -20.12 21.19
N HIS A 745 4.32 -20.70 20.14
CA HIS A 745 4.76 -20.49 18.76
C HIS A 745 3.61 -20.05 17.86
N ILE A 746 3.86 -19.09 16.98
CA ILE A 746 2.98 -18.76 15.87
C ILE A 746 3.52 -19.51 14.64
N ILE A 747 2.65 -20.18 13.90
CA ILE A 747 3.02 -20.96 12.72
C ILE A 747 2.34 -20.33 11.51
N LYS A 748 3.15 -19.85 10.56
CA LYS A 748 2.68 -19.26 9.30
C LYS A 748 3.18 -20.09 8.12
N TYR A 749 2.29 -20.38 7.18
CA TYR A 749 2.60 -21.01 5.91
C TYR A 749 3.10 -19.98 4.89
N ASN A 750 4.17 -20.32 4.21
CA ASN A 750 4.72 -19.55 3.11
C ASN A 750 4.14 -20.03 1.77
N ALA A 751 4.25 -19.21 0.72
CA ALA A 751 3.68 -19.52 -0.60
C ALA A 751 4.22 -20.81 -1.24
N ASP A 752 5.41 -21.26 -0.83
CA ASP A 752 6.04 -22.51 -1.30
C ASP A 752 5.68 -23.75 -0.45
N GLY A 753 4.74 -23.62 0.48
CA GLY A 753 4.31 -24.68 1.39
C GLY A 753 5.22 -24.89 2.62
N SER A 754 6.35 -24.20 2.72
CA SER A 754 7.16 -24.20 3.94
C SER A 754 6.46 -23.43 5.06
N VAL A 755 6.96 -23.58 6.29
CA VAL A 755 6.43 -22.88 7.48
C VAL A 755 7.49 -22.03 8.14
N SER A 756 7.05 -20.88 8.67
CA SER A 756 7.82 -20.03 9.59
C SER A 756 7.25 -20.18 10.99
N LEU A 757 8.07 -20.72 11.90
CA LEU A 757 7.74 -20.89 13.32
C LEU A 757 8.33 -19.72 14.12
N PHE A 758 7.49 -18.80 14.58
CA PHE A 758 7.88 -17.71 15.47
C PHE A 758 7.74 -18.17 16.91
N ASP A 759 8.81 -18.11 17.69
CA ASP A 759 8.79 -18.44 19.11
C ASP A 759 8.62 -17.15 19.92
N GLU A 760 7.59 -17.07 20.78
CA GLU A 760 7.32 -15.90 21.62
C GLU A 760 8.47 -15.64 22.63
N ALA A 761 9.40 -16.59 22.82
CA ALA A 761 10.63 -16.39 23.59
C ALA A 761 11.78 -15.73 22.80
N ALA A 762 11.60 -15.44 21.51
CA ALA A 762 12.61 -14.76 20.69
C ALA A 762 12.90 -13.35 21.22
N THR A 763 14.12 -12.85 20.96
CA THR A 763 14.45 -11.45 21.29
C THR A 763 13.57 -10.48 20.49
N ASN A 764 13.25 -10.84 19.25
CA ASN A 764 12.33 -10.12 18.39
C ASN A 764 11.14 -11.01 18.04
N ASP A 765 10.11 -10.99 18.89
CA ASP A 765 8.82 -11.65 18.66
C ASP A 765 8.11 -11.09 17.41
N PHE A 766 7.15 -11.83 16.86
CA PHE A 766 6.31 -11.46 15.71
C PHE A 766 5.54 -10.16 15.96
N ILE A 767 5.09 -9.97 17.19
CA ILE A 767 4.45 -8.75 17.68
C ILE A 767 5.30 -8.13 18.79
N THR A 768 5.42 -6.81 18.79
CA THR A 768 6.10 -6.08 19.86
C THR A 768 5.29 -6.12 21.17
N THR A 769 5.91 -5.79 22.29
CA THR A 769 5.20 -5.62 23.57
C THR A 769 4.10 -4.54 23.54
N ALA A 770 4.11 -3.65 22.54
CA ALA A 770 3.07 -2.65 22.29
C ALA A 770 1.89 -3.19 21.45
N GLY A 771 1.91 -4.46 21.07
CA GLY A 771 0.85 -5.07 20.26
C GLY A 771 0.92 -4.73 18.77
N THR A 772 2.08 -4.32 18.25
CA THR A 772 2.28 -3.97 16.83
C THR A 772 3.18 -4.97 16.12
N PRO A 773 3.00 -5.21 14.81
CA PRO A 773 3.90 -6.07 14.04
C PRO A 773 5.36 -5.62 14.14
N ASN A 774 6.26 -6.57 14.38
CA ASN A 774 7.68 -6.30 14.56
C ASN A 774 8.43 -6.45 13.23
N ALA A 775 9.00 -5.36 12.72
CA ALA A 775 9.82 -5.38 11.49
C ALA A 775 11.07 -6.26 11.58
N LYS A 776 11.46 -6.69 12.79
CA LYS A 776 12.58 -7.58 13.06
C LYS A 776 12.14 -8.96 13.54
N ALA A 777 10.88 -9.32 13.33
CA ALA A 777 10.33 -10.61 13.74
C ALA A 777 11.26 -11.77 13.32
N GLN A 778 11.59 -12.61 14.28
CA GLN A 778 12.47 -13.76 14.09
C GLN A 778 11.67 -15.06 14.09
N TYR A 779 12.09 -15.99 13.24
CA TYR A 779 11.55 -17.33 13.17
C TYR A 779 12.66 -18.37 13.27
N LEU A 780 12.27 -19.61 13.59
CA LEU A 780 13.16 -20.76 13.62
C LEU A 780 13.43 -21.22 12.17
N ALA A 781 14.54 -20.73 11.61
CA ALA A 781 15.05 -21.13 10.31
C ALA A 781 15.95 -22.36 10.45
N MET A 782 16.06 -23.20 9.41
CA MET A 782 17.02 -24.31 9.42
C MET A 782 18.45 -23.78 9.53
N ASP A 783 19.27 -24.32 10.44
CA ASP A 783 20.68 -23.93 10.55
C ASP A 783 21.44 -24.31 9.28
N ALA A 784 22.24 -23.39 8.74
CA ALA A 784 22.86 -23.54 7.43
C ALA A 784 23.75 -24.79 7.37
N LEU A 785 23.38 -25.75 6.53
CA LEU A 785 24.24 -26.88 6.18
C LEU A 785 25.54 -26.31 5.57
N LYS A 786 26.72 -26.69 6.09
CA LYS A 786 27.99 -26.20 5.51
C LYS A 786 28.12 -26.64 4.05
N GLY A 787 28.18 -25.66 3.13
CA GLY A 787 28.53 -25.87 1.73
C GLY A 787 27.34 -26.22 0.82
N ALA A 788 26.62 -25.20 0.36
CA ALA A 788 25.42 -25.27 -0.47
C ALA A 788 25.63 -25.79 -1.91
N SER A 789 26.38 -26.88 -2.11
CA SER A 789 26.49 -27.51 -3.45
C SER A 789 26.46 -29.03 -3.47
N GLN A 790 26.51 -29.72 -2.33
CA GLN A 790 26.32 -31.17 -2.25
C GLN A 790 25.73 -31.50 -0.87
N VAL A 791 24.43 -31.84 -0.80
CA VAL A 791 23.83 -32.36 0.43
C VAL A 791 24.29 -33.80 0.57
N ASN A 792 25.48 -34.02 1.14
CA ASN A 792 25.79 -35.32 1.70
C ASN A 792 24.87 -35.48 2.93
N GLU A 793 23.76 -36.19 2.76
CA GLU A 793 22.72 -36.45 3.79
C GLU A 793 23.31 -36.93 5.12
N LYS A 794 24.41 -37.69 5.11
CA LYS A 794 25.03 -38.25 6.33
C LYS A 794 25.92 -37.27 7.09
N ALA A 795 26.46 -36.25 6.43
CA ALA A 795 27.39 -35.30 7.06
C ALA A 795 26.71 -34.25 7.96
N ASN A 796 25.40 -34.07 7.80
CA ASN A 796 24.62 -33.08 8.55
C ASN A 796 23.77 -33.69 9.70
N ILE A 797 23.71 -35.02 9.79
CA ILE A 797 23.06 -35.73 10.90
C ILE A 797 23.72 -35.31 12.21
N GLY A 798 22.90 -34.95 13.19
CA GLY A 798 23.33 -34.59 14.53
C GLY A 798 23.70 -33.11 14.74
N LYS A 799 23.49 -32.25 13.73
CA LYS A 799 23.54 -30.78 13.86
C LYS A 799 22.26 -30.23 14.48
N SER A 800 22.30 -29.01 14.99
CA SER A 800 21.10 -28.30 15.46
C SER A 800 20.09 -28.18 14.33
N ALA A 801 18.82 -28.47 14.64
CA ALA A 801 17.74 -28.39 13.66
C ALA A 801 17.40 -26.95 13.27
N TRP A 802 17.42 -26.01 14.21
CA TRP A 802 17.05 -24.62 13.95
C TRP A 802 18.06 -23.59 14.47
N THR A 803 18.05 -22.44 13.83
CA THR A 803 18.71 -21.18 14.19
C THR A 803 17.71 -20.03 14.01
N TRP A 804 18.09 -18.81 14.38
CA TRP A 804 17.25 -17.63 14.17
C TRP A 804 17.43 -17.07 12.76
N GLY A 805 16.31 -16.89 12.06
CA GLY A 805 16.23 -16.12 10.81
C GLY A 805 15.31 -14.91 10.97
N ASP A 806 15.55 -13.86 10.19
CA ASP A 806 14.70 -12.66 10.16
C ASP A 806 13.61 -12.83 9.09
N TYR A 807 12.35 -12.73 9.48
CA TYR A 807 11.23 -13.08 8.60
C TYR A 807 10.97 -12.05 7.49
N TYR A 808 10.87 -10.77 7.88
CA TYR A 808 10.56 -9.67 6.96
C TYR A 808 11.76 -9.21 6.11
N LEU A 809 12.83 -10.00 6.02
CA LEU A 809 13.90 -9.80 5.04
C LEU A 809 13.68 -10.79 3.88
N ASN A 810 12.92 -10.34 2.87
CA ASN A 810 12.40 -11.23 1.83
C ASN A 810 13.50 -11.95 1.05
N GLU A 811 14.62 -11.26 0.76
CA GLU A 811 15.78 -11.88 0.09
C GLU A 811 16.34 -13.07 0.90
N GLY A 812 16.47 -12.91 2.22
CA GLY A 812 17.01 -13.96 3.10
C GLY A 812 16.06 -15.15 3.23
N THR A 813 14.77 -14.88 3.44
CA THR A 813 13.73 -15.91 3.59
C THR A 813 13.50 -16.68 2.29
N TYR A 814 13.43 -15.98 1.14
CA TYR A 814 13.21 -16.63 -0.16
C TYR A 814 14.41 -17.48 -0.58
N ASN A 815 15.63 -16.95 -0.44
CA ASN A 815 16.87 -17.61 -0.86
C ASN A 815 17.40 -18.66 0.13
N ALA A 816 16.66 -18.95 1.20
CA ALA A 816 17.01 -20.01 2.14
C ALA A 816 17.17 -21.34 1.38
N THR A 817 18.35 -21.96 1.48
CA THR A 817 18.68 -23.18 0.71
C THR A 817 17.87 -24.38 1.19
N VAL A 818 17.54 -24.44 2.48
CA VAL A 818 16.73 -25.49 3.09
C VAL A 818 15.70 -24.80 3.97
N LYS A 819 14.45 -25.25 3.87
CA LYS A 819 13.29 -24.69 4.53
C LYS A 819 12.64 -25.75 5.41
N THR A 820 11.88 -25.31 6.40
CA THR A 820 11.12 -26.18 7.29
C THR A 820 9.74 -26.41 6.70
N PHE A 821 9.32 -27.67 6.57
CA PHE A 821 7.96 -28.07 6.23
C PHE A 821 7.35 -28.74 7.46
N MET A 822 6.06 -28.52 7.67
CA MET A 822 5.31 -29.19 8.75
C MET A 822 4.33 -30.14 8.11
N VAL A 823 4.52 -31.43 8.35
CA VAL A 823 3.74 -32.50 7.72
C VAL A 823 2.95 -33.20 8.81
N GLN A 824 1.63 -33.22 8.66
CA GLN A 824 0.76 -33.99 9.55
C GLN A 824 0.99 -35.49 9.35
N GLU A 825 0.96 -36.27 10.44
CA GLU A 825 1.01 -37.73 10.41
C GLU A 825 0.01 -38.27 9.41
N LYS A 826 0.52 -38.98 8.42
CA LYS A 826 -0.32 -39.62 7.40
C LYS A 826 -1.02 -40.81 8.01
N VAL A 827 -2.35 -40.79 8.01
CA VAL A 827 -3.19 -41.92 8.38
C VAL A 827 -3.83 -42.44 7.11
N TYR A 828 -3.39 -43.62 6.66
CA TYR A 828 -3.76 -44.19 5.36
C TYR A 828 -5.25 -44.55 5.28
N GLY A 829 -5.79 -45.02 6.41
CA GLY A 829 -7.20 -45.30 6.61
C GLY A 829 -7.43 -45.74 8.05
N THR A 830 -8.70 -45.81 8.45
CA THR A 830 -9.10 -46.35 9.75
C THR A 830 -10.11 -47.46 9.56
N LEU A 831 -10.19 -48.35 10.55
CA LEU A 831 -11.30 -49.29 10.58
C LEU A 831 -12.60 -48.47 10.67
N ASN A 832 -13.59 -48.79 9.83
CA ASN A 832 -14.85 -48.06 9.76
C ASN A 832 -15.45 -47.89 11.17
N PRO A 833 -15.74 -46.66 11.63
CA PRO A 833 -16.20 -46.37 12.99
C PRO A 833 -17.66 -46.77 13.23
N ILE A 834 -18.04 -47.98 12.85
CA ILE A 834 -19.33 -48.59 13.19
C ILE A 834 -19.14 -49.63 14.29
N ALA A 835 -20.14 -49.76 15.16
CA ALA A 835 -20.13 -50.79 16.18
C ALA A 835 -20.13 -52.17 15.52
N GLN A 836 -19.10 -52.96 15.78
CA GLN A 836 -18.86 -54.22 15.05
C GLN A 836 -18.19 -55.28 15.92
N THR A 837 -18.05 -56.49 15.39
CA THR A 837 -17.28 -57.55 16.04
C THR A 837 -16.22 -58.10 15.11
N THR A 838 -14.97 -58.16 15.56
CA THR A 838 -13.86 -58.68 14.75
C THR A 838 -12.87 -59.50 15.57
N ALA A 839 -12.06 -60.31 14.92
CA ALA A 839 -10.89 -60.95 15.51
C ALA A 839 -9.63 -60.23 14.99
N PHE A 840 -8.64 -60.04 15.87
CA PHE A 840 -7.35 -59.47 15.48
C PHE A 840 -6.34 -60.61 15.32
N GLU A 841 -5.99 -60.92 14.07
CA GLU A 841 -5.06 -62.00 13.70
C GLU A 841 -3.70 -61.43 13.30
N ASN A 842 -2.60 -62.07 13.67
CA ASN A 842 -1.32 -61.85 13.02
C ASN A 842 -0.61 -63.18 12.73
N GLU A 843 0.57 -63.11 12.09
CA GLU A 843 1.39 -64.28 11.72
C GLU A 843 1.67 -65.26 12.89
N PHE A 844 1.73 -64.78 14.13
CA PHE A 844 2.02 -65.55 15.33
C PHE A 844 0.77 -65.98 16.13
N GLY A 845 -0.44 -65.55 15.73
CA GLY A 845 -1.70 -65.95 16.36
C GLY A 845 -2.74 -64.82 16.50
N TYR A 846 -3.74 -65.05 17.35
CA TYR A 846 -4.84 -64.12 17.60
C TYR A 846 -4.68 -63.36 18.91
N VAL A 847 -5.15 -62.12 18.97
CA VAL A 847 -5.36 -61.42 20.25
C VAL A 847 -6.34 -62.25 21.09
N ASN A 848 -5.95 -62.52 22.33
CA ASN A 848 -6.71 -63.36 23.25
C ASN A 848 -6.49 -62.88 24.70
N MET A 849 -7.15 -63.51 25.66
CA MET A 849 -6.93 -63.29 27.08
C MET A 849 -6.70 -64.60 27.82
N ASN A 850 -5.74 -64.61 28.75
CA ASN A 850 -5.50 -65.78 29.60
C ASN A 850 -6.49 -65.86 30.77
N ALA A 851 -6.35 -66.87 31.64
CA ALA A 851 -7.20 -67.05 32.82
C ALA A 851 -7.19 -65.84 33.78
N ASP A 852 -6.07 -65.11 33.85
CA ASP A 852 -5.90 -63.89 34.65
C ASP A 852 -6.42 -62.62 33.95
N LYS A 853 -7.06 -62.77 32.78
CA LYS A 853 -7.52 -61.68 31.91
C LYS A 853 -6.40 -60.78 31.38
N ALA A 854 -5.15 -61.25 31.38
CA ALA A 854 -4.07 -60.56 30.70
C ALA A 854 -4.18 -60.75 29.19
N GLY A 855 -3.95 -59.67 28.43
CA GLY A 855 -3.89 -59.69 26.97
C GLY A 855 -2.66 -60.43 26.49
N ILE A 856 -2.89 -61.43 25.64
CA ILE A 856 -1.85 -62.30 25.08
C ILE A 856 -2.09 -62.50 23.59
N LEU A 857 -1.07 -62.98 22.89
CA LEU A 857 -1.21 -63.51 21.54
C LEU A 857 -1.22 -65.04 21.59
N LYS A 858 -2.20 -65.68 20.95
CA LYS A 858 -2.41 -67.13 21.02
C LYS A 858 -2.42 -67.78 19.61
N PRO A 859 -1.50 -68.71 19.29
CA PRO A 859 -1.27 -69.20 17.92
C PRO A 859 -2.43 -69.94 17.22
N ALA A 860 -3.38 -70.53 17.96
CA ALA A 860 -4.36 -71.46 17.38
C ALA A 860 -5.80 -71.27 17.88
N GLU A 861 -6.06 -70.24 18.68
CA GLU A 861 -7.38 -70.01 19.27
C GLU A 861 -7.82 -68.57 19.03
N SER A 862 -8.74 -68.40 18.08
CA SER A 862 -9.35 -67.11 17.75
C SER A 862 -10.29 -66.65 18.86
N MET A 863 -10.25 -65.35 19.17
CA MET A 863 -11.24 -64.69 20.02
C MET A 863 -11.77 -63.45 19.29
N THR A 864 -13.10 -63.39 19.12
CA THR A 864 -13.77 -62.21 18.56
C THR A 864 -14.04 -61.19 19.66
N PHE A 865 -13.79 -59.92 19.39
CA PHE A 865 -14.06 -58.80 20.29
C PHE A 865 -15.15 -57.92 19.71
N ARG A 866 -15.96 -57.32 20.59
CA ARG A 866 -16.87 -56.24 20.26
C ARG A 866 -16.11 -54.93 20.30
N LEU A 867 -16.27 -54.13 19.24
CA LEU A 867 -15.73 -52.79 19.11
C LEU A 867 -16.89 -51.81 19.19
N ASP A 868 -17.01 -51.09 20.30
CA ASP A 868 -17.97 -50.00 20.44
C ASP A 868 -17.31 -48.69 20.03
N THR A 869 -17.79 -48.06 18.94
CA THR A 869 -17.24 -46.80 18.42
C THR A 869 -17.39 -45.67 19.43
N VAL A 870 -16.34 -44.86 19.54
CA VAL A 870 -16.32 -43.55 20.22
C VAL A 870 -15.43 -42.57 19.47
N ASP A 871 -15.59 -41.27 19.74
CA ASP A 871 -14.83 -40.21 19.05
C ASP A 871 -15.00 -40.27 17.51
N SER A 872 -16.19 -40.65 17.02
CA SER A 872 -16.49 -40.81 15.59
C SER A 872 -16.50 -39.49 14.80
N ASP A 873 -16.54 -38.36 15.52
CA ASP A 873 -16.40 -37.01 15.00
C ASP A 873 -14.93 -36.60 14.78
N LYS A 874 -13.98 -37.47 15.12
CA LYS A 874 -12.54 -37.21 14.98
C LYS A 874 -11.97 -37.88 13.74
N ASN A 875 -10.93 -37.26 13.17
CA ASN A 875 -10.21 -37.77 12.00
C ASN A 875 -9.60 -39.18 12.22
N ILE A 876 -9.36 -39.56 13.48
CA ILE A 876 -8.96 -40.91 13.86
C ILE A 876 -9.91 -41.38 14.98
N PRO A 877 -10.99 -42.12 14.64
CA PRO A 877 -11.95 -42.60 15.62
C PRO A 877 -11.33 -43.60 16.58
N SER A 878 -11.99 -43.77 17.72
CA SER A 878 -11.58 -44.67 18.78
C SER A 878 -12.63 -45.77 18.98
N PHE A 879 -12.23 -46.86 19.62
CA PHE A 879 -13.10 -47.97 19.97
C PHE A 879 -12.85 -48.41 21.41
N TYR A 880 -13.93 -48.82 22.07
CA TYR A 880 -13.83 -49.72 23.21
C TYR A 880 -13.78 -51.16 22.70
N ILE A 881 -12.65 -51.84 22.91
CA ILE A 881 -12.48 -53.25 22.53
C ILE A 881 -12.86 -54.11 23.73
N SER A 882 -13.88 -54.96 23.61
CA SER A 882 -14.37 -55.76 24.75
C SER A 882 -14.79 -57.20 24.40
N LYS A 883 -14.84 -58.06 25.41
CA LYS A 883 -15.40 -59.43 25.32
C LYS A 883 -16.34 -59.68 26.49
N GLU A 884 -17.55 -60.19 26.19
CA GLU A 884 -18.45 -60.68 27.23
C GLU A 884 -18.03 -62.09 27.68
N ILE A 885 -17.86 -62.27 29.00
CA ILE A 885 -17.56 -63.56 29.63
C ILE A 885 -18.43 -63.64 30.89
N ASP A 886 -19.19 -64.73 31.03
CA ASP A 886 -20.08 -64.98 32.16
C ASP A 886 -21.04 -63.81 32.48
N GLY A 887 -21.56 -63.14 31.44
CA GLY A 887 -22.48 -62.01 31.57
C GLY A 887 -21.82 -60.66 31.91
N VAL A 888 -20.49 -60.57 31.88
CA VAL A 888 -19.74 -59.33 32.19
C VAL A 888 -18.81 -58.98 31.03
N HIS A 889 -18.90 -57.74 30.53
CA HIS A 889 -17.97 -57.21 29.54
C HIS A 889 -16.61 -56.91 30.17
N HIS A 890 -15.56 -57.40 29.52
CA HIS A 890 -14.18 -57.12 29.87
C HIS A 890 -13.56 -56.26 28.77
N PHE A 891 -13.22 -55.01 29.10
CA PHE A 891 -12.68 -54.00 28.19
C PHE A 891 -11.16 -54.04 28.19
N MET A 892 -10.56 -53.96 27.01
CA MET A 892 -9.12 -53.79 26.86
C MET A 892 -8.67 -52.52 27.60
N TYR A 893 -7.62 -52.63 28.38
CA TYR A 893 -7.17 -51.58 29.30
C TYR A 893 -5.65 -51.62 29.44
N PHE A 894 -5.01 -50.47 29.27
CA PHE A 894 -3.59 -50.33 29.57
C PHE A 894 -3.38 -50.01 31.06
N ALA A 895 -2.91 -51.01 31.81
CA ALA A 895 -2.91 -50.99 33.28
C ALA A 895 -1.75 -50.21 33.92
N LYS A 896 -1.35 -49.07 33.36
CA LYS A 896 -0.18 -48.28 33.80
C LYS A 896 -0.31 -47.83 35.25
N ASP A 897 -1.45 -47.23 35.58
CA ASP A 897 -1.78 -46.76 36.94
C ASP A 897 -1.70 -47.87 38.00
N SER A 898 -2.08 -49.09 37.60
CA SER A 898 -2.17 -50.26 38.47
C SER A 898 -0.81 -50.93 38.64
N ALA A 899 0.02 -50.93 37.58
CA ALA A 899 1.39 -51.42 37.61
C ALA A 899 2.33 -50.53 38.45
N GLU A 900 2.16 -49.20 38.38
CA GLU A 900 2.99 -48.22 39.08
C GLU A 900 2.60 -47.97 40.54
N SER A 901 1.43 -48.44 40.98
CA SER A 901 0.91 -48.08 42.30
C SER A 901 1.76 -48.54 43.49
N TYR A 902 2.63 -49.55 43.35
CA TYR A 902 3.43 -50.27 44.39
C TYR A 902 2.70 -50.65 45.71
N ARG A 903 1.45 -50.22 45.89
CA ARG A 903 0.58 -50.33 47.06
C ARG A 903 -0.28 -51.59 47.02
N LEU A 904 -0.41 -52.22 45.86
CA LEU A 904 -1.16 -53.46 45.67
C LEU A 904 -0.23 -54.67 45.87
N THR A 905 -0.58 -55.60 46.76
CA THR A 905 0.12 -56.89 46.94
C THR A 905 0.10 -57.79 45.70
N SER A 906 -0.59 -57.37 44.63
CA SER A 906 -0.76 -58.12 43.37
C SER A 906 -0.36 -57.33 42.12
N TRP A 907 0.40 -56.23 42.23
CA TRP A 907 0.78 -55.39 41.08
C TRP A 907 1.48 -56.16 39.96
N GLN A 908 2.16 -57.26 40.28
CA GLN A 908 2.81 -58.19 39.35
C GLN A 908 1.84 -58.78 38.30
N LYS A 909 0.53 -58.76 38.53
CA LYS A 909 -0.46 -59.17 37.53
C LYS A 909 -0.70 -58.14 36.43
N TYR A 910 -0.20 -56.91 36.60
CA TYR A 910 -0.32 -55.80 35.66
C TYR A 910 1.00 -55.49 34.95
N ALA A 911 2.07 -56.25 35.20
CA ALA A 911 3.36 -56.10 34.55
C ALA A 911 4.01 -57.46 34.24
N PHE A 912 5.03 -57.50 33.39
CA PHE A 912 5.82 -58.71 33.10
C PHE A 912 7.27 -58.37 32.77
N GLU A 913 8.17 -59.34 32.89
CA GLU A 913 9.59 -59.14 32.56
C GLU A 913 9.81 -59.04 31.05
N ASN A 914 10.50 -58.00 30.61
CA ASN A 914 10.76 -57.69 29.20
C ASN A 914 12.16 -58.13 28.73
N GLY A 915 12.88 -58.96 29.49
CA GLY A 915 14.13 -59.58 29.06
C GLY A 915 15.39 -58.68 28.95
N SER A 916 15.32 -57.38 29.26
CA SER A 916 16.50 -56.48 29.30
C SER A 916 17.27 -56.54 30.62
N THR A 917 18.61 -56.52 30.58
CA THR A 917 19.46 -56.58 31.79
C THR A 917 19.47 -55.23 32.53
N GLY A 918 18.63 -55.08 33.58
CA GLY A 918 18.62 -53.89 34.45
C GLY A 918 17.46 -53.84 35.46
N SER A 919 17.57 -52.97 36.48
CA SER A 919 16.67 -52.90 37.65
C SER A 919 15.20 -52.52 37.36
N ASN A 920 14.90 -52.04 36.14
CA ASN A 920 13.56 -51.59 35.69
C ASN A 920 12.99 -52.45 34.55
N ASN A 921 13.29 -53.75 34.51
CA ASN A 921 12.94 -54.65 33.40
C ASN A 921 11.46 -55.12 33.36
N ARG A 922 10.50 -54.23 33.60
CA ARG A 922 9.08 -54.60 33.63
C ARG A 922 8.25 -53.78 32.65
N ALA A 923 7.55 -54.45 31.73
CA ALA A 923 6.56 -53.84 30.84
C ALA A 923 5.15 -53.95 31.44
N THR A 924 4.34 -52.91 31.28
CA THR A 924 2.94 -52.88 31.73
C THR A 924 2.07 -53.73 30.80
N ARG A 925 1.21 -54.58 31.37
CA ARG A 925 0.30 -55.43 30.60
C ARG A 925 -0.87 -54.63 30.03
N LEU A 926 -1.25 -54.96 28.80
CA LEU A 926 -2.63 -54.83 28.37
C LEU A 926 -3.45 -55.93 29.05
N ILE A 927 -4.58 -55.56 29.65
CA ILE A 927 -5.49 -56.50 30.31
C ILE A 927 -6.93 -56.29 29.80
N PHE A 928 -7.80 -57.26 30.07
CA PHE A 928 -9.23 -57.16 29.83
C PHE A 928 -9.94 -56.95 31.16
N LYS A 929 -10.23 -55.70 31.49
CA LYS A 929 -10.78 -55.26 32.77
C LYS A 929 -12.30 -55.28 32.74
N ALA A 930 -12.92 -55.96 33.70
CA ALA A 930 -14.37 -56.02 33.84
C ALA A 930 -14.97 -54.62 34.05
N GLY A 931 -16.00 -54.28 33.28
CA GLY A 931 -16.68 -52.99 33.35
C GLY A 931 -18.05 -53.00 32.66
N GLN A 932 -18.72 -51.86 32.72
CA GLN A 932 -19.98 -51.59 32.05
C GLN A 932 -19.88 -50.24 31.36
N LEU A 933 -20.10 -50.21 30.04
CA LEU A 933 -20.25 -48.97 29.29
C LEU A 933 -21.56 -48.28 29.72
N VAL A 934 -21.45 -47.04 30.21
CA VAL A 934 -22.59 -46.25 30.67
C VAL A 934 -23.01 -45.29 29.56
N ASP A 935 -22.03 -44.62 28.97
CA ASP A 935 -22.18 -43.71 27.83
C ASP A 935 -20.84 -43.67 27.05
N THR A 936 -20.80 -43.00 25.90
CA THR A 936 -19.59 -42.88 25.07
C THR A 936 -18.42 -42.19 25.79
N ASP A 937 -18.72 -41.36 26.80
CA ASP A 937 -17.74 -40.61 27.60
C ASP A 937 -17.58 -41.15 29.03
N THR A 938 -18.21 -42.29 29.38
CA THR A 938 -18.25 -42.79 30.75
C THR A 938 -18.30 -44.32 30.83
N LEU A 939 -17.34 -44.92 31.54
CA LEU A 939 -17.34 -46.33 31.93
C LEU A 939 -17.61 -46.49 33.43
N LYS A 940 -18.19 -47.62 33.84
CA LYS A 940 -18.30 -48.01 35.25
C LYS A 940 -17.52 -49.29 35.49
N THR A 941 -16.61 -49.30 36.45
CA THR A 941 -15.74 -50.45 36.76
C THR A 941 -15.53 -50.60 38.27
N MET A 942 -14.93 -51.71 38.68
CA MET A 942 -14.44 -51.88 40.05
C MET A 942 -13.02 -51.33 40.20
N ILE A 943 -12.84 -50.48 41.22
CA ILE A 943 -11.55 -49.93 41.66
C ILE A 943 -11.50 -50.16 43.18
N ASP A 944 -10.49 -50.85 43.69
CA ASP A 944 -10.33 -51.20 45.11
C ASP A 944 -11.59 -51.82 45.75
N GLY A 945 -12.27 -52.70 45.01
CA GLY A 945 -13.51 -53.35 45.48
C GLY A 945 -14.75 -52.45 45.50
N LYS A 946 -14.68 -51.23 44.96
CA LYS A 946 -15.81 -50.28 44.86
C LYS A 946 -16.21 -50.02 43.41
N SER A 947 -17.51 -50.05 43.15
CA SER A 947 -18.08 -49.66 41.86
C SER A 947 -17.91 -48.16 41.66
N THR A 948 -17.20 -47.77 40.60
CA THR A 948 -16.71 -46.40 40.38
C THR A 948 -16.91 -46.00 38.92
N PHE A 949 -17.35 -44.77 38.67
CA PHE A 949 -17.43 -44.18 37.33
C PHE A 949 -16.05 -43.66 36.90
N VAL A 950 -15.72 -43.86 35.64
CA VAL A 950 -14.48 -43.43 34.99
C VAL A 950 -14.86 -42.57 33.80
N ALA A 951 -14.36 -41.34 33.78
CA ALA A 951 -14.50 -40.38 32.69
C ALA A 951 -13.10 -39.92 32.25
N GLU A 952 -13.03 -39.09 31.22
CA GLU A 952 -11.74 -38.56 30.74
C GLU A 952 -11.00 -37.80 31.85
N LYS A 953 -11.69 -36.85 32.49
CA LYS A 953 -11.17 -36.08 33.63
C LYS A 953 -11.79 -36.55 34.95
N ALA A 954 -10.98 -36.55 36.01
CA ALA A 954 -11.46 -36.88 37.34
C ALA A 954 -12.41 -35.80 37.89
N ASN A 955 -13.46 -36.22 38.61
CA ASN A 955 -14.33 -35.34 39.37
C ASN A 955 -14.52 -35.89 40.78
N ALA A 956 -13.73 -35.37 41.71
CA ALA A 956 -13.73 -35.81 43.11
C ALA A 956 -15.10 -35.63 43.79
N VAL A 957 -15.83 -34.56 43.44
CA VAL A 957 -17.15 -34.25 44.03
C VAL A 957 -18.21 -35.27 43.61
N LYS A 958 -18.16 -35.74 42.35
CA LYS A 958 -19.08 -36.75 41.82
C LYS A 958 -18.60 -38.19 42.00
N GLY A 959 -17.45 -38.40 42.65
CA GLY A 959 -16.85 -39.74 42.81
C GLY A 959 -16.39 -40.38 41.49
N VAL A 960 -16.11 -39.56 40.47
CA VAL A 960 -15.66 -40.01 39.14
C VAL A 960 -14.12 -39.99 39.08
N LYS A 961 -13.51 -41.08 38.62
CA LYS A 961 -12.07 -41.18 38.38
C LYS A 961 -11.74 -40.80 36.93
N GLY A 962 -10.56 -40.24 36.72
CA GLY A 962 -10.04 -39.94 35.38
C GLY A 962 -9.44 -41.18 34.73
N GLY A 963 -9.00 -41.04 33.47
CA GLY A 963 -8.25 -42.10 32.76
C GLY A 963 -9.09 -42.96 31.82
N LEU A 964 -10.27 -42.49 31.40
CA LEU A 964 -11.09 -43.21 30.42
C LEU A 964 -10.35 -43.48 29.09
N ASN A 965 -9.47 -42.58 28.66
CA ASN A 965 -8.71 -42.75 27.42
C ASN A 965 -7.76 -43.96 27.46
N ASN A 966 -7.46 -44.53 28.64
CA ASN A 966 -6.70 -45.80 28.76
C ASN A 966 -7.50 -47.03 28.29
N PHE A 967 -8.82 -46.89 28.11
CA PHE A 967 -9.72 -47.92 27.58
C PHE A 967 -10.05 -47.71 26.09
N LYS A 968 -9.72 -46.55 25.52
CA LYS A 968 -10.01 -46.21 24.13
C LYS A 968 -8.81 -46.58 23.24
N PHE A 969 -9.08 -47.26 22.13
CA PHE A 969 -8.07 -47.71 21.17
C PHE A 969 -8.49 -47.35 19.75
N GLN A 970 -7.57 -46.81 18.97
CA GLN A 970 -7.72 -46.51 17.55
C GLN A 970 -7.21 -47.70 16.74
N VAL A 971 -7.92 -48.08 15.68
CA VAL A 971 -7.54 -49.16 14.76
C VAL A 971 -7.24 -48.52 13.41
N ILE A 972 -5.96 -48.50 13.05
CA ILE A 972 -5.41 -47.67 11.99
C ILE A 972 -4.76 -48.58 10.96
N GLU A 973 -4.94 -48.33 9.66
CA GLU A 973 -4.24 -49.07 8.62
C GLU A 973 -2.72 -48.91 8.77
N SER A 974 -1.97 -50.00 8.60
CA SER A 974 -0.51 -50.05 8.78
C SER A 974 0.25 -49.10 7.87
N GLY A 975 -0.30 -48.82 6.68
CA GLY A 975 0.34 -48.02 5.63
C GLY A 975 1.36 -48.76 4.79
N ASP A 976 1.51 -50.08 4.96
CA ASP A 976 2.49 -50.91 4.24
C ASP A 976 1.91 -51.56 2.95
N ASP A 977 0.72 -51.11 2.50
CA ASP A 977 -0.06 -51.72 1.41
C ASP A 977 -0.27 -53.25 1.61
N ASP A 978 -0.34 -53.69 2.87
CA ASP A 978 -0.41 -55.10 3.27
C ASP A 978 -1.77 -55.52 3.86
N ASP A 979 -2.79 -54.67 3.74
CA ASP A 979 -4.15 -54.85 4.29
C ASP A 979 -4.17 -55.16 5.80
N THR A 980 -3.16 -54.71 6.55
CA THR A 980 -3.11 -54.88 8.01
C THR A 980 -3.39 -53.58 8.78
N TYR A 981 -3.70 -53.75 10.07
CA TYR A 981 -4.01 -52.69 11.01
C TYR A 981 -3.09 -52.73 12.22
N VAL A 982 -2.80 -51.56 12.75
CA VAL A 982 -2.17 -51.38 14.06
C VAL A 982 -3.19 -50.85 15.05
N ILE A 983 -3.08 -51.27 16.31
CA ILE A 983 -3.96 -50.82 17.38
C ILE A 983 -3.19 -49.79 18.23
N ARG A 984 -3.69 -48.56 18.34
CA ARG A 984 -3.06 -47.47 19.09
C ARG A 984 -3.91 -47.04 20.28
N ASN A 985 -3.33 -46.95 21.46
CA ASN A 985 -4.07 -46.48 22.63
C ASN A 985 -4.28 -44.96 22.61
N LYS A 986 -5.49 -44.46 22.91
CA LYS A 986 -5.80 -43.02 22.84
C LYS A 986 -5.07 -42.19 23.91
N ALA A 987 -4.92 -42.72 25.14
CA ALA A 987 -4.29 -41.97 26.22
C ALA A 987 -2.79 -41.77 26.03
N THR A 988 -2.09 -42.81 25.57
CA THR A 988 -0.63 -42.79 25.41
C THR A 988 -0.19 -42.54 23.98
N ARG A 989 -1.08 -42.66 23.00
CA ARG A 989 -0.76 -42.71 21.56
C ARG A 989 0.30 -43.77 21.20
N SER A 990 0.53 -44.74 22.08
CA SER A 990 1.43 -45.88 21.86
C SER A 990 0.69 -47.05 21.21
N TYR A 991 1.41 -47.83 20.41
CA TYR A 991 0.90 -48.95 19.64
C TYR A 991 0.95 -50.25 20.44
N VAL A 992 -0.02 -51.14 20.22
CA VAL A 992 0.00 -52.50 20.77
C VAL A 992 1.19 -53.26 20.17
N ILE A 993 2.04 -53.80 21.03
CA ILE A 993 3.18 -54.62 20.68
C ILE A 993 3.11 -55.98 21.40
N ASN A 994 3.67 -57.00 20.77
CA ASN A 994 3.86 -58.32 21.36
C ASN A 994 5.31 -58.47 21.86
N ILE A 995 5.44 -58.86 23.12
CA ILE A 995 6.71 -59.28 23.72
C ILE A 995 6.53 -60.66 24.35
N ASN A 996 7.20 -61.67 23.79
CA ASN A 996 7.16 -63.05 24.29
C ASN A 996 5.71 -63.57 24.51
N GLY A 997 4.78 -63.25 23.60
CA GLY A 997 3.38 -63.64 23.66
C GLY A 997 2.50 -62.80 24.59
N ASN A 998 3.06 -61.80 25.30
CA ASN A 998 2.31 -60.87 26.14
C ASN A 998 2.11 -59.54 25.40
N LEU A 999 0.92 -58.96 25.52
CA LEU A 999 0.62 -57.68 24.88
C LEU A 999 0.92 -56.51 25.83
N THR A 1000 1.61 -55.49 25.31
CA THR A 1000 1.92 -54.21 25.95
C THR A 1000 1.80 -53.09 24.92
N LEU A 1001 2.13 -51.86 25.30
CA LEU A 1001 2.25 -50.73 24.38
C LEU A 1001 3.73 -50.36 24.12
N GLY A 1002 4.02 -49.89 22.91
CA GLY A 1002 5.31 -49.34 22.47
C GLY A 1002 5.14 -48.03 21.69
N SER A 1003 6.13 -47.15 21.73
CA SER A 1003 6.03 -45.77 21.20
C SER A 1003 6.18 -45.66 19.68
N SER A 1004 6.71 -46.68 18.99
CA SER A 1004 7.02 -46.62 17.55
C SER A 1004 6.01 -47.40 16.71
N LEU A 1005 5.54 -46.78 15.62
CA LEU A 1005 4.72 -47.45 14.59
C LEU A 1005 5.48 -48.61 13.93
N ALA A 1006 6.79 -48.46 13.67
CA ALA A 1006 7.59 -49.52 13.05
C ALA A 1006 7.64 -50.79 13.90
N GLY A 1007 7.61 -50.65 15.24
CA GLY A 1007 7.57 -51.76 16.19
C GLY A 1007 6.16 -52.28 16.50
N ALA A 1008 5.11 -51.67 15.94
CA ALA A 1008 3.72 -52.04 16.20
C ALA A 1008 3.43 -53.47 15.70
N THR A 1009 2.63 -54.21 16.47
CA THR A 1009 2.07 -55.48 15.99
C THR A 1009 0.98 -55.18 14.99
N ARG A 1010 1.15 -55.73 13.79
CA ARG A 1010 0.18 -55.66 12.69
C ARG A 1010 -0.84 -56.77 12.83
N PHE A 1011 -2.10 -56.44 12.58
CA PHE A 1011 -3.23 -57.35 12.68
C PHE A 1011 -4.04 -57.32 11.39
N THR A 1012 -4.35 -58.47 10.83
CA THR A 1012 -5.47 -58.61 9.92
C THR A 1012 -6.75 -58.57 10.76
N VAL A 1013 -7.72 -57.79 10.30
CA VAL A 1013 -9.10 -57.84 10.77
C VAL A 1013 -9.96 -58.22 9.57
N ASP A 1014 -11.13 -58.82 9.83
CA ASP A 1014 -12.14 -59.04 8.81
C ASP A 1014 -13.12 -57.85 8.90
N PRO A 1015 -12.95 -56.77 8.10
CA PRO A 1015 -13.74 -55.57 8.23
C PRO A 1015 -15.11 -55.73 7.56
N ASP A 1016 -16.15 -55.11 8.12
CA ASP A 1016 -17.41 -54.94 7.38
C ASP A 1016 -17.25 -53.93 6.22
N GLU A 1017 -16.39 -52.89 6.33
CA GLU A 1017 -15.77 -52.08 5.26
C GLU A 1017 -14.57 -51.26 5.84
N THR A 1018 -13.66 -50.75 5.01
CA THR A 1018 -12.60 -49.79 5.38
C THR A 1018 -12.99 -48.39 4.89
N VAL A 1019 -12.62 -47.33 5.63
CA VAL A 1019 -12.88 -45.94 5.20
C VAL A 1019 -11.56 -45.19 5.06
N ALA A 1020 -11.38 -44.54 3.90
CA ALA A 1020 -10.30 -43.58 3.71
C ALA A 1020 -10.52 -42.41 4.68
N ASN A 1021 -9.46 -41.94 5.32
CA ASN A 1021 -9.54 -40.77 6.18
C ASN A 1021 -9.58 -39.50 5.34
N GLU A 1022 -10.73 -39.20 4.76
CA GLU A 1022 -11.09 -37.83 4.41
C GLU A 1022 -11.73 -37.18 5.65
N ALA A 1023 -11.43 -35.90 5.90
CA ALA A 1023 -11.91 -35.19 7.07
C ALA A 1023 -13.42 -35.43 7.27
N VAL A 1024 -13.79 -36.06 8.40
CA VAL A 1024 -15.17 -36.42 8.71
C VAL A 1024 -15.95 -35.16 9.09
N GLY A 1025 -16.32 -34.38 8.08
CA GLY A 1025 -17.34 -33.35 8.19
C GLY A 1025 -18.69 -34.04 8.10
N VAL A 1026 -19.34 -34.29 9.25
CA VAL A 1026 -20.74 -34.69 9.26
C VAL A 1026 -21.58 -33.48 8.85
N SER A 1027 -21.69 -33.22 7.54
CA SER A 1027 -22.75 -32.41 6.97
C SER A 1027 -23.85 -33.35 6.43
N SER A 1028 -25.07 -32.86 6.34
CA SER A 1028 -26.18 -33.59 5.71
C SER A 1028 -26.02 -33.77 4.19
N ILE A 1029 -24.86 -33.39 3.64
CA ILE A 1029 -24.53 -33.37 2.22
C ILE A 1029 -23.37 -34.33 1.98
N GLU A 1030 -23.60 -35.28 1.09
CA GLU A 1030 -22.67 -36.37 0.79
C GLU A 1030 -22.07 -36.16 -0.60
N VAL A 1031 -20.74 -36.32 -0.71
CA VAL A 1031 -19.99 -36.16 -1.97
C VAL A 1031 -19.29 -37.48 -2.26
N ILE A 1032 -19.59 -38.09 -3.42
CA ILE A 1032 -19.07 -39.40 -3.82
C ILE A 1032 -18.31 -39.25 -5.13
N ALA A 1033 -17.02 -39.61 -5.16
CA ALA A 1033 -16.24 -39.62 -6.39
C ALA A 1033 -16.42 -40.93 -7.18
N GLY A 1034 -16.56 -40.81 -8.50
CA GLY A 1034 -16.65 -41.92 -9.46
C GLY A 1034 -15.54 -41.86 -10.52
N ASN A 1035 -15.69 -42.60 -11.61
CA ASN A 1035 -14.74 -42.59 -12.73
C ASN A 1035 -15.04 -41.41 -13.66
N GLY A 1036 -14.24 -40.35 -13.55
CA GLY A 1036 -14.42 -39.09 -14.30
C GLY A 1036 -15.60 -38.19 -13.85
N TYR A 1037 -16.14 -38.39 -12.65
CA TYR A 1037 -17.23 -37.56 -12.11
C TYR A 1037 -17.26 -37.53 -10.58
N VAL A 1038 -18.04 -36.59 -10.04
CA VAL A 1038 -18.43 -36.48 -8.63
C VAL A 1038 -19.96 -36.47 -8.56
N THR A 1039 -20.54 -37.25 -7.64
CA THR A 1039 -21.96 -37.20 -7.29
C THR A 1039 -22.12 -36.42 -5.99
N VAL A 1040 -23.00 -35.42 -5.98
CA VAL A 1040 -23.33 -34.63 -4.79
C VAL A 1040 -24.78 -34.89 -4.42
N ILE A 1041 -25.01 -35.30 -3.17
CA ILE A 1041 -26.31 -35.71 -2.63
C ILE A 1041 -26.75 -34.71 -1.55
N GLY A 1042 -28.02 -34.34 -1.54
CA GLY A 1042 -28.61 -33.43 -0.55
C GLY A 1042 -28.34 -31.94 -0.77
N ALA A 1043 -27.85 -31.56 -1.96
CA ALA A 1043 -27.48 -30.19 -2.32
C ALA A 1043 -28.45 -29.51 -3.31
N GLN A 1044 -29.71 -29.95 -3.40
CA GLN A 1044 -30.68 -29.33 -4.32
C GLN A 1044 -30.85 -27.84 -4.03
N GLY A 1045 -30.74 -27.02 -5.08
CA GLY A 1045 -30.85 -25.58 -5.01
C GLY A 1045 -29.61 -24.85 -4.47
N LYS A 1046 -28.55 -25.57 -4.07
CA LYS A 1046 -27.28 -25.00 -3.61
C LYS A 1046 -26.26 -24.89 -4.74
N LYS A 1047 -25.38 -23.88 -4.68
CA LYS A 1047 -24.23 -23.76 -5.58
C LYS A 1047 -23.14 -24.76 -5.20
N VAL A 1048 -22.63 -25.48 -6.18
CA VAL A 1048 -21.53 -26.45 -6.04
C VAL A 1048 -20.40 -26.07 -6.99
N ALA A 1049 -19.22 -25.85 -6.42
CA ALA A 1049 -18.00 -25.59 -7.15
C ALA A 1049 -17.03 -26.76 -6.96
N ILE A 1050 -16.49 -27.28 -8.06
CA ILE A 1050 -15.43 -28.29 -8.04
C ILE A 1050 -14.15 -27.60 -8.50
N SER A 1051 -13.07 -27.70 -7.73
CA SER A 1051 -11.75 -27.21 -8.10
C SER A 1051 -10.68 -28.30 -8.02
N ASN A 1052 -9.59 -28.17 -8.76
CA ASN A 1052 -8.45 -29.07 -8.60
C ASN A 1052 -7.59 -28.66 -7.38
N VAL A 1053 -6.52 -29.43 -7.09
CA VAL A 1053 -5.57 -29.15 -6.00
C VAL A 1053 -4.85 -27.81 -6.09
N LEU A 1054 -4.84 -27.18 -7.27
CA LEU A 1054 -4.26 -25.86 -7.51
C LEU A 1054 -5.30 -24.73 -7.34
N GLY A 1055 -6.51 -25.04 -6.88
CA GLY A 1055 -7.60 -24.06 -6.69
C GLY A 1055 -8.29 -23.61 -7.98
N GLN A 1056 -7.98 -24.22 -9.13
CA GLN A 1056 -8.62 -23.88 -10.40
C GLN A 1056 -10.01 -24.51 -10.46
N THR A 1057 -11.04 -23.69 -10.74
CA THR A 1057 -12.42 -24.16 -10.84
C THR A 1057 -12.61 -25.02 -12.10
N VAL A 1058 -13.00 -26.26 -11.90
CA VAL A 1058 -13.32 -27.28 -12.92
C VAL A 1058 -14.80 -27.21 -13.31
N ALA A 1059 -15.69 -27.04 -12.32
CA ALA A 1059 -17.13 -26.93 -12.52
C ALA A 1059 -17.74 -25.99 -11.49
N ASN A 1060 -18.76 -25.23 -11.87
CA ASN A 1060 -19.50 -24.35 -10.97
C ASN A 1060 -20.96 -24.32 -11.39
N THR A 1061 -21.85 -24.94 -10.62
CA THR A 1061 -23.25 -25.11 -11.00
C THR A 1061 -24.18 -25.10 -9.80
N VAL A 1062 -25.41 -24.65 -9.99
CA VAL A 1062 -26.49 -24.80 -9.00
C VAL A 1062 -27.18 -26.13 -9.31
N ILE A 1063 -27.13 -27.09 -8.39
CA ILE A 1063 -27.69 -28.41 -8.69
C ILE A 1063 -29.21 -28.39 -8.51
N SER A 1064 -29.93 -28.95 -9.49
CA SER A 1064 -31.39 -28.91 -9.55
C SER A 1064 -32.07 -30.16 -8.95
N SER A 1065 -31.30 -31.18 -8.57
CA SER A 1065 -31.78 -32.45 -7.99
C SER A 1065 -31.04 -32.80 -6.71
N ASP A 1066 -31.71 -33.51 -5.79
CA ASP A 1066 -31.09 -34.00 -4.53
C ASP A 1066 -29.99 -35.05 -4.75
N ASN A 1067 -29.76 -35.47 -5.99
CA ASN A 1067 -28.69 -36.36 -6.41
C ASN A 1067 -28.24 -35.91 -7.79
N ALA A 1068 -27.07 -35.28 -7.86
CA ALA A 1068 -26.55 -34.66 -9.08
C ALA A 1068 -25.11 -35.11 -9.36
N THR A 1069 -24.88 -35.57 -10.59
CA THR A 1069 -23.55 -35.97 -11.07
C THR A 1069 -22.91 -34.85 -11.88
N ILE A 1070 -21.69 -34.46 -11.52
CA ILE A 1070 -20.91 -33.41 -12.15
C ILE A 1070 -19.60 -34.03 -12.67
N ALA A 1071 -19.29 -33.78 -13.94
CA ALA A 1071 -18.03 -34.26 -14.53
C ALA A 1071 -16.82 -33.61 -13.84
N ALA A 1072 -15.79 -34.40 -13.55
CA ALA A 1072 -14.57 -33.95 -12.91
C ALA A 1072 -13.37 -34.75 -13.46
N PRO A 1073 -12.19 -34.12 -13.63
CA PRO A 1073 -11.00 -34.82 -14.09
C PRO A 1073 -10.51 -35.79 -13.02
N ALA A 1074 -9.84 -36.87 -13.46
CA ALA A 1074 -9.21 -37.82 -12.56
C ALA A 1074 -8.17 -37.14 -11.66
N GLY A 1075 -8.11 -37.55 -10.39
CA GLY A 1075 -7.27 -36.96 -9.36
C GLY A 1075 -8.05 -36.33 -8.20
N VAL A 1076 -7.34 -35.65 -7.31
CA VAL A 1076 -7.94 -34.98 -6.14
C VAL A 1076 -8.65 -33.71 -6.60
N VAL A 1077 -9.93 -33.62 -6.28
CA VAL A 1077 -10.76 -32.44 -6.49
C VAL A 1077 -11.33 -31.97 -5.15
N VAL A 1078 -11.58 -30.67 -5.03
CA VAL A 1078 -12.22 -30.03 -3.89
C VAL A 1078 -13.62 -29.62 -4.32
N VAL A 1079 -14.62 -30.06 -3.59
CA VAL A 1079 -16.04 -29.85 -3.87
C VAL A 1079 -16.60 -28.93 -2.78
N ALA A 1080 -16.76 -27.66 -3.12
CA ALA A 1080 -17.36 -26.66 -2.25
C ALA A 1080 -18.87 -26.61 -2.50
N VAL A 1081 -19.67 -26.83 -1.45
CA VAL A 1081 -21.12 -26.69 -1.49
C VAL A 1081 -21.52 -25.48 -0.65
N GLU A 1082 -22.39 -24.64 -1.19
CA GLU A 1082 -22.87 -23.42 -0.54
C GLU A 1082 -23.43 -23.68 0.87
N GLY A 1083 -22.82 -23.02 1.87
CA GLY A 1083 -23.18 -23.15 3.28
C GLY A 1083 -22.61 -24.39 3.98
N GLU A 1084 -21.74 -25.17 3.34
CA GLU A 1084 -21.06 -26.34 3.93
C GLU A 1084 -19.54 -26.22 3.82
N ALA A 1085 -18.82 -27.04 4.59
CA ALA A 1085 -17.39 -27.21 4.41
C ALA A 1085 -17.08 -27.85 3.05
N ALA A 1086 -15.99 -27.43 2.41
CA ALA A 1086 -15.54 -28.03 1.16
C ALA A 1086 -15.02 -29.46 1.40
N VAL A 1087 -15.49 -30.39 0.59
CA VAL A 1087 -15.18 -31.82 0.69
C VAL A 1087 -14.15 -32.17 -0.37
N LYS A 1088 -13.04 -32.79 0.02
CA LYS A 1088 -12.09 -33.34 -0.97
C LYS A 1088 -12.65 -34.66 -1.49
N ALA A 1089 -12.42 -34.97 -2.76
CA ALA A 1089 -12.87 -36.22 -3.36
C ALA A 1089 -11.83 -36.72 -4.38
N ILE A 1090 -11.59 -38.02 -4.43
CA ILE A 1090 -10.63 -38.64 -5.37
C ILE A 1090 -11.36 -39.26 -6.55
N VAL A 1091 -11.34 -38.57 -7.69
CA VAL A 1091 -11.96 -39.04 -8.94
C VAL A 1091 -11.04 -40.07 -9.59
N LYS A 1092 -11.58 -41.27 -9.86
CA LYS A 1092 -10.86 -42.40 -10.46
C LYS A 1092 -10.66 -42.23 -11.96
#